data_AF-A0A5C8NSE9-F1
#
_entry.id   AF-A0A5C8NSE9-F1
#
_cell.length_a   1.000
_cell.length_b   1.000
_cell.length_c   1.000
_cell.angle_alpha   90.00
_cell.angle_beta   90.00
_cell.angle_gamma   90.00
#
_symmetry.space_group_name_H-M   'P 1'
#
loop_
_entity.id
_entity.type
_entity.pdbx_description
1 polymer ?
#
loop_
_entity_poly.entity_id
_entity_poly.type
_entity_poly.pdbx_seq_one_letter_code
_entity_poly.pdbx_strand_id
1 'polypeptide(L)'
;MGEVALRHMPADAPDRTQTIVASPDEVAALRRAGVALRAIAPAEDLGPGQAAESAPAADLVAPVTDRGNQAEQSGTSPPPPTITLTVLRGDKPTGKVWSDALGTEVRVRERFDEEKGEMVPDLPYLNRFSSRQVVGIKQLHAALVELSQDPRNYLIPGHPVSPIAAAVRRAFVRTKKTCADYASHLLVLDVDNFVPKADKFVAACDEYIATMLPEAFHGASYIAMRSSSAGSAKSRASGARKLKAKIFFILATPATTLQIKAWLEATGVADAKQYAWAGQPIFIAAPEIPGPDPIQQRVTLVERGAEVVHFVMPPAPEREQREPVDLAKPSSRDVERIQSALDVVDPDDFDYDGWLRILWAVNQGTGGSEEGFAMFDAWSRRSSRYGEEETRKQWGHADPGRAGGITIETLLREARKRSWQDPTLTDGLHNLSVEGLEREARGFEYVVDVRYDFAENVALCVEEEEDRQRIVAAIPNDETRAFVAEGVAAAVEARSAVKKAQANKAPPLPSAVQLITQLQSEPRDNVVATWAARAAHLARSEVEDVIDAVERITRIGKRKLAGALNEARANLARQRAKKEFERVQAGRERIEVEAGEVGTMSQRAESAVVARVPSGGFLSFSGSPVKVEVDTLPCTHLIDDQDVAPPPVLQLKPFNESSMRTTIEENAIFMSRDARGHERREDVPANVIKNVLVNPSPRVPRVTGLISHPVVLPNGEIVAVDGLHAKTGLFLHGAAMGGLRPYTQAEAAAALARLHVLLFGEFEFASELDGYIAIAGLLTGFERRLMPSAPGLAVLASRQSSGKTTLARMIHVALTGHDMPVTTLSESSEELKKHLLAMLVRAPEMVCIDNIGDGMTFRSATLASIMTSSSYRDRRLGVSEEVDVRTETLWVITGNNLQLGADEITRWMVCRLEPKTSRPEEREFRNGDVVGAVRRARVQIIRDIVGIVAGYLASGASVGDGKSTRFKEWDRLVRLPIIWAGGADVTEVFRQNREQSPDEMSKVGVLSAIRDLVGDDEFYPTDVVSWLTGTAPGGEAGMPSAAQDDAMSRLRTSMSEQRIKDIRSTKSVGRALAGMANTTVEADGVFLTLRSRIKDGTRRYRVEVK
;
A
#
# COMPACT_ATOMS: atom_id res chain seq x y z
N MET A 1 -34.07 -6.77 56.81
CA MET A 1 -33.68 -6.18 58.11
C MET A 1 -32.64 -7.10 58.75
N GLY A 2 -31.49 -6.55 59.18
CA GLY A 2 -30.40 -7.25 59.93
C GLY A 2 -29.61 -8.26 59.06
N GLU A 3 -28.29 -8.46 59.17
CA GLU A 3 -27.33 -8.15 60.22
C GLU A 3 -25.88 -8.20 59.67
N VAL A 4 -24.96 -7.72 60.52
CA VAL A 4 -23.56 -7.32 60.29
C VAL A 4 -22.54 -8.44 60.58
N ALA A 5 -21.32 -8.30 60.01
CA ALA A 5 -19.98 -8.79 60.45
C ALA A 5 -19.33 -9.91 59.60
N LEU A 6 -18.20 -9.75 58.89
CA LEU A 6 -16.82 -9.24 59.12
C LEU A 6 -15.78 -10.32 59.53
N ARG A 7 -14.65 -10.35 58.76
CA ARG A 7 -13.24 -10.82 59.03
C ARG A 7 -12.84 -12.16 58.36
N HIS A 8 -11.74 -12.32 57.58
CA HIS A 8 -10.40 -11.66 57.50
C HIS A 8 -9.76 -11.62 56.07
N MET A 9 -9.09 -10.48 55.74
CA MET A 9 -7.81 -10.15 55.01
C MET A 9 -7.17 -11.07 53.92
N PRO A 10 -6.26 -10.56 53.02
CA PRO A 10 -5.48 -9.31 53.06
C PRO A 10 -5.55 -8.39 51.80
N ALA A 11 -4.93 -7.22 51.96
CA ALA A 11 -4.84 -6.10 51.03
C ALA A 11 -3.72 -6.27 50.00
N ASP A 12 -4.06 -6.14 48.72
CA ASP A 12 -3.36 -5.32 47.70
C ASP A 12 -3.90 -5.64 46.30
N ALA A 13 -4.72 -4.74 45.77
CA ALA A 13 -5.14 -4.71 44.37
C ALA A 13 -5.58 -3.28 44.01
N PRO A 14 -4.99 -2.60 43.00
CA PRO A 14 -5.56 -1.38 42.48
C PRO A 14 -6.57 -1.67 41.35
N ASP A 15 -7.66 -0.91 41.42
CA ASP A 15 -8.71 -0.62 40.45
C ASP A 15 -9.58 -1.75 39.86
N ARG A 16 -10.77 -1.89 40.47
CA ARG A 16 -11.98 -2.34 39.79
C ARG A 16 -13.08 -1.28 39.90
N THR A 17 -13.51 -0.74 38.76
CA THR A 17 -14.76 0.02 38.65
C THR A 17 -15.93 -0.96 38.67
N GLN A 18 -16.83 -0.84 39.66
CA GLN A 18 -18.08 -1.60 39.72
C GLN A 18 -19.28 -0.68 39.48
N THR A 19 -20.19 -1.08 38.60
CA THR A 19 -21.48 -0.41 38.39
C THR A 19 -22.47 -0.91 39.44
N ILE A 20 -23.01 -0.01 40.25
CA ILE A 20 -24.00 -0.29 41.29
C ILE A 20 -25.24 0.57 41.08
N VAL A 21 -26.42 -0.05 41.17
CA VAL A 21 -27.70 0.67 41.18
C VAL A 21 -27.95 1.08 42.64
N ALA A 22 -27.82 2.37 42.93
CA ALA A 22 -27.94 2.92 44.27
C ALA A 22 -29.05 3.97 44.33
N SER A 23 -29.81 3.99 45.42
CA SER A 23 -30.82 5.02 45.67
C SER A 23 -30.17 6.40 45.90
N PRO A 24 -30.89 7.52 45.71
CA PRO A 24 -30.32 8.86 45.88
C PRO A 24 -29.66 9.10 47.24
N ASP A 25 -30.21 8.51 48.30
CA ASP A 25 -29.66 8.61 49.66
C ASP A 25 -28.36 7.82 49.84
N GLU A 26 -28.23 6.66 49.16
CA GLU A 26 -27.01 5.85 49.14
C GLU A 26 -25.91 6.54 48.31
N VAL A 27 -26.26 7.16 47.18
CA VAL A 27 -25.32 7.98 46.39
C VAL A 27 -24.81 9.17 47.22
N ALA A 28 -25.67 9.79 48.02
CA ALA A 28 -25.29 10.88 48.91
C ALA A 28 -24.41 10.42 50.09
N ALA A 29 -24.62 9.20 50.60
CA ALA A 29 -23.76 8.60 51.63
C ALA A 29 -22.37 8.25 51.07
N LEU A 30 -22.31 7.65 49.87
CA LEU A 30 -21.06 7.26 49.22
C LEU A 30 -20.21 8.47 48.79
N ARG A 31 -20.85 9.56 48.32
CA ARG A 31 -20.16 10.83 48.07
C ARG A 31 -19.59 11.46 49.34
N ARG A 32 -20.31 11.38 50.47
CA ARG A 32 -19.80 11.84 51.77
C ARG A 32 -18.61 11.00 52.27
N ALA A 33 -18.53 9.74 51.86
CA ALA A 33 -17.40 8.86 52.14
C ALA A 33 -16.21 9.02 51.16
N GLY A 34 -16.25 9.97 50.23
CA GLY A 34 -15.15 10.27 49.31
C GLY A 34 -15.03 9.35 48.09
N VAL A 35 -16.07 8.55 47.80
CA VAL A 35 -16.08 7.66 46.63
C VAL A 35 -16.49 8.44 45.37
N ALA A 36 -15.66 8.39 44.33
CA ALA A 36 -15.93 9.03 43.04
C ALA A 36 -17.00 8.25 42.25
N LEU A 37 -18.18 8.84 42.06
CA LEU A 37 -19.33 8.20 41.38
C LEU A 37 -19.67 8.93 40.06
N ARG A 38 -19.81 8.17 38.97
CA ARG A 38 -20.22 8.65 37.63
C ARG A 38 -21.65 8.20 37.34
N ALA A 39 -22.58 9.13 37.10
CA ALA A 39 -23.99 8.81 36.86
C ALA A 39 -24.23 8.44 35.38
N ILE A 40 -25.06 7.43 35.13
CA ILE A 40 -25.55 7.03 33.80
C ILE A 40 -27.09 7.12 33.88
N ALA A 41 -27.71 7.95 33.02
CA ALA A 41 -29.15 8.20 33.07
C ALA A 41 -29.95 7.07 32.39
N PRO A 42 -31.17 6.71 32.87
CA PRO A 42 -32.00 5.70 32.24
C PRO A 42 -32.90 6.30 31.13
N ALA A 43 -33.18 5.49 30.12
CA ALA A 43 -34.07 5.79 29.00
C ALA A 43 -35.44 5.11 29.22
N GLU A 44 -36.56 5.84 29.03
CA GLU A 44 -37.89 5.30 28.66
C GLU A 44 -38.96 6.41 28.39
N ASP A 45 -39.59 6.33 27.20
CA ASP A 45 -41.04 6.39 26.79
C ASP A 45 -42.13 7.03 27.70
N LEU A 46 -43.29 7.63 27.28
CA LEU A 46 -43.97 7.96 26.00
C LEU A 46 -45.25 8.84 26.28
N GLY A 47 -45.51 9.90 25.47
CA GLY A 47 -46.81 10.45 24.96
C GLY A 47 -47.86 11.12 25.91
N PRO A 48 -48.99 11.70 25.41
CA PRO A 48 -49.34 12.27 24.09
C PRO A 48 -50.01 13.69 24.15
N GLY A 49 -50.06 14.44 23.03
CA GLY A 49 -51.15 15.43 22.78
C GLY A 49 -50.80 16.87 22.36
N GLN A 50 -51.09 17.17 21.08
CA GLN A 50 -51.53 18.45 20.47
C GLN A 50 -50.53 19.56 20.08
N ALA A 51 -50.34 19.62 18.74
CA ALA A 51 -50.39 20.79 17.84
C ALA A 51 -49.33 21.91 17.97
N ALA A 52 -48.42 22.04 17.00
CA ALA A 52 -48.62 22.78 15.75
C ALA A 52 -47.32 22.92 14.93
N GLU A 53 -47.49 22.81 13.60
CA GLU A 53 -46.68 23.35 12.49
C GLU A 53 -45.37 22.68 12.01
N SER A 54 -45.56 21.98 10.87
CA SER A 54 -44.68 21.86 9.69
C SER A 54 -43.61 20.76 9.64
N ALA A 55 -44.08 19.56 9.28
CA ALA A 55 -43.40 18.55 8.49
C ALA A 55 -43.96 18.61 7.02
N PRO A 56 -43.47 17.86 6.01
CA PRO A 56 -42.63 16.67 6.15
C PRO A 56 -41.53 16.43 5.09
N ALA A 57 -40.57 15.60 5.50
CA ALA A 57 -39.92 14.62 4.63
C ALA A 57 -40.82 13.38 4.51
N ALA A 58 -40.86 12.73 3.34
CA ALA A 58 -40.79 11.26 3.22
C ALA A 58 -40.92 10.81 1.75
N ASP A 59 -39.98 9.94 1.38
CA ASP A 59 -40.10 8.71 0.58
C ASP A 59 -40.76 8.73 -0.80
N LEU A 60 -40.05 8.13 -1.77
CA LEU A 60 -40.44 6.83 -2.33
C LEU A 60 -39.40 6.32 -3.34
N VAL A 61 -38.96 5.08 -3.13
CA VAL A 61 -38.30 4.25 -4.14
C VAL A 61 -39.36 3.70 -5.12
N ALA A 62 -38.94 3.56 -6.39
CA ALA A 62 -39.45 2.71 -7.49
C ALA A 62 -40.13 3.45 -8.66
N PRO A 63 -40.17 2.89 -9.89
CA PRO A 63 -39.27 1.96 -10.58
C PRO A 63 -38.76 2.54 -11.93
N VAL A 64 -37.79 1.86 -12.54
CA VAL A 64 -37.45 2.02 -13.96
C VAL A 64 -38.67 1.62 -14.80
N THR A 65 -39.30 2.57 -15.49
CA THR A 65 -40.20 2.28 -16.61
C THR A 65 -39.79 3.04 -17.84
N ASP A 66 -39.46 2.25 -18.85
CA ASP A 66 -39.32 2.59 -20.26
C ASP A 66 -40.55 3.38 -20.77
N ARG A 67 -40.36 4.66 -21.08
CA ARG A 67 -41.26 5.45 -21.93
C ARG A 67 -40.43 6.44 -22.75
N GLY A 68 -39.97 5.96 -23.90
CA GLY A 68 -39.70 6.83 -25.03
C GLY A 68 -40.98 7.54 -25.51
N ASN A 69 -40.80 8.76 -26.02
CA ASN A 69 -41.71 9.49 -26.91
C ASN A 69 -43.19 9.55 -26.51
N GLN A 70 -43.57 10.63 -25.81
CA GLN A 70 -44.73 11.46 -26.18
C GLN A 70 -44.82 12.68 -25.26
N ALA A 71 -44.35 13.83 -25.75
CA ALA A 71 -44.86 15.15 -25.35
C ALA A 71 -44.35 16.18 -26.35
N GLU A 72 -45.02 16.28 -27.49
CA GLU A 72 -45.02 17.50 -28.29
C GLU A 72 -46.32 18.25 -27.99
N GLN A 73 -46.17 19.56 -27.76
CA GLN A 73 -47.17 20.61 -27.93
C GLN A 73 -48.28 20.74 -26.86
N SER A 74 -47.90 21.37 -25.74
CA SER A 74 -48.69 22.48 -25.21
C SER A 74 -47.76 23.66 -24.95
N GLY A 75 -48.14 24.81 -25.49
CA GLY A 75 -47.29 25.97 -25.66
C GLY A 75 -46.84 26.58 -24.34
N THR A 76 -45.56 26.41 -24.04
CA THR A 76 -44.59 27.44 -23.62
C THR A 76 -43.28 26.68 -23.40
N SER A 77 -42.32 26.83 -24.31
CA SER A 77 -40.96 26.34 -24.06
C SER A 77 -40.51 26.92 -22.72
N PRO A 78 -40.00 26.10 -21.77
CA PRO A 78 -39.55 26.62 -20.49
C PRO A 78 -38.58 27.79 -20.73
N PRO A 79 -38.69 28.88 -19.97
CA PRO A 79 -37.85 30.05 -20.19
C PRO A 79 -36.37 29.62 -20.15
N PRO A 80 -35.54 30.11 -21.09
CA PRO A 80 -34.14 29.71 -21.16
C PRO A 80 -33.45 29.95 -19.80
N PRO A 81 -32.56 29.05 -19.37
CA PRO A 81 -31.99 29.12 -18.03
C PRO A 81 -31.18 30.42 -17.88
N THR A 82 -31.18 30.93 -16.65
CA THR A 82 -30.36 32.10 -16.31
C THR A 82 -28.91 31.63 -16.11
N ILE A 83 -27.99 32.20 -16.88
CA ILE A 83 -26.56 31.88 -16.86
C ILE A 83 -25.81 32.98 -16.13
N THR A 84 -25.07 32.61 -15.10
CA THR A 84 -24.15 33.52 -14.42
C THR A 84 -22.83 33.59 -15.17
N LEU A 85 -22.52 34.75 -15.74
CA LEU A 85 -21.22 35.06 -16.31
C LEU A 85 -20.40 35.81 -15.27
N THR A 86 -19.34 35.19 -14.75
CA THR A 86 -18.36 35.89 -13.94
C THR A 86 -17.19 36.33 -14.80
N VAL A 87 -16.94 37.63 -14.81
CA VAL A 87 -15.92 38.29 -15.60
C VAL A 87 -14.84 38.81 -14.67
N LEU A 88 -13.59 38.52 -15.01
CA LEU A 88 -12.41 39.08 -14.37
C LEU A 88 -11.74 40.07 -15.31
N ARG A 89 -11.47 41.30 -14.83
CA ARG A 89 -10.75 42.34 -15.56
C ARG A 89 -9.28 42.41 -15.10
N GLY A 90 -8.33 42.12 -15.99
CA GLY A 90 -6.88 42.15 -15.73
C GLY A 90 -6.16 43.41 -16.26
N ASP A 91 -4.91 43.68 -15.84
CA ASP A 91 -4.23 44.95 -16.17
C ASP A 91 -3.30 44.91 -17.42
N LYS A 92 -3.04 43.75 -18.05
CA LYS A 92 -2.15 43.63 -19.25
C LYS A 92 -2.58 42.54 -20.25
N PRO A 93 -2.34 42.70 -21.57
CA PRO A 93 -2.85 41.81 -22.63
C PRO A 93 -2.01 40.53 -22.88
N THR A 94 -1.22 40.06 -21.92
CA THR A 94 -0.41 38.83 -22.08
C THR A 94 -0.77 37.80 -21.02
N GLY A 95 -0.78 36.52 -21.40
CA GLY A 95 -1.11 35.37 -20.54
C GLY A 95 -0.24 35.18 -19.27
N LYS A 96 0.56 36.18 -18.89
CA LYS A 96 1.28 36.32 -17.62
C LYS A 96 0.45 36.93 -16.49
N VAL A 97 -0.75 37.48 -16.74
CA VAL A 97 -1.59 38.03 -15.66
C VAL A 97 -1.95 36.96 -14.61
N TRP A 98 -1.98 35.68 -14.97
CA TRP A 98 -2.16 34.58 -14.01
C TRP A 98 -0.96 34.33 -13.09
N SER A 99 0.26 34.74 -13.48
CA SER A 99 1.41 34.68 -12.56
C SER A 99 1.53 35.94 -11.69
N ASP A 100 1.16 37.10 -12.23
CA ASP A 100 1.47 38.38 -11.56
C ASP A 100 0.33 38.85 -10.63
N ALA A 101 -0.94 38.55 -10.96
CA ALA A 101 -2.07 38.82 -10.04
C ALA A 101 -2.12 37.87 -8.84
N LEU A 102 -1.34 36.78 -8.85
CA LEU A 102 -1.24 35.78 -7.79
C LEU A 102 0.18 35.67 -7.19
N GLY A 103 1.13 36.47 -7.68
CA GLY A 103 2.55 36.38 -7.33
C GLY A 103 3.10 37.55 -6.53
N THR A 104 2.30 38.57 -6.25
CA THR A 104 2.69 39.66 -5.34
C THR A 104 1.68 39.69 -4.20
N GLU A 105 2.17 39.59 -2.97
CA GLU A 105 1.40 39.56 -1.73
C GLU A 105 0.41 40.74 -1.69
N VAL A 106 -0.88 40.45 -1.86
CA VAL A 106 -1.93 41.43 -1.61
C VAL A 106 -2.14 41.47 -0.11
N ARG A 107 -1.52 42.42 0.59
CA ARG A 107 -1.92 42.74 1.96
C ARG A 107 -3.32 43.35 1.92
N VAL A 108 -4.29 42.60 2.42
CA VAL A 108 -5.64 43.10 2.71
C VAL A 108 -5.48 44.11 3.85
N ARG A 109 -5.67 45.40 3.57
CA ARG A 109 -5.75 46.41 4.64
C ARG A 109 -7.07 46.21 5.36
N GLU A 110 -7.12 46.39 6.67
CA GLU A 110 -8.38 46.35 7.41
C GLU A 110 -8.83 47.78 7.73
N ARG A 111 -10.14 48.03 7.66
CA ARG A 111 -10.80 49.29 7.99
C ARG A 111 -11.70 49.06 9.20
N PHE A 112 -11.67 49.95 10.18
CA PHE A 112 -12.60 49.89 11.32
C PHE A 112 -13.99 50.37 10.88
N ASP A 113 -15.02 49.55 11.11
CA ASP A 113 -16.43 49.88 10.90
C ASP A 113 -17.02 50.38 12.23
N GLU A 114 -17.26 51.69 12.32
CA GLU A 114 -17.63 52.38 13.56
C GLU A 114 -19.04 52.02 14.05
N GLU A 115 -19.97 51.59 13.19
CA GLU A 115 -21.32 51.18 13.61
C GLU A 115 -21.33 49.77 14.21
N LYS A 116 -20.47 48.88 13.71
CA LYS A 116 -20.37 47.49 14.19
C LYS A 116 -19.31 47.28 15.26
N GLY A 117 -18.39 48.24 15.41
CA GLY A 117 -17.32 48.19 16.40
C GLY A 117 -16.26 47.12 16.11
N GLU A 118 -15.99 46.81 14.85
CA GLU A 118 -14.98 45.81 14.46
C GLU A 118 -14.19 46.18 13.19
N MET A 119 -13.01 45.55 13.03
CA MET A 119 -12.15 45.70 11.84
C MET A 119 -12.66 44.80 10.70
N VAL A 120 -12.97 45.40 9.55
CA VAL A 120 -13.39 44.70 8.33
C VAL A 120 -12.33 44.80 7.21
N PRO A 121 -12.08 43.73 6.42
CA PRO A 121 -11.04 43.74 5.40
C PRO A 121 -11.40 44.60 4.16
N ASP A 122 -10.51 45.53 3.78
CA ASP A 122 -10.50 46.33 2.54
C ASP A 122 -9.85 45.53 1.40
N LEU A 123 -10.70 44.96 0.52
CA LEU A 123 -10.33 44.01 -0.54
C LEU A 123 -10.43 44.66 -1.94
N PRO A 124 -9.40 45.38 -2.44
CA PRO A 124 -9.47 46.09 -3.73
C PRO A 124 -9.60 45.18 -4.98
N TYR A 125 -9.39 43.86 -4.85
CA TYR A 125 -9.46 42.90 -5.97
C TYR A 125 -10.87 42.35 -6.23
N LEU A 126 -11.78 42.40 -5.25
CA LEU A 126 -13.19 42.04 -5.46
C LEU A 126 -13.86 42.98 -6.48
N ASN A 127 -13.40 44.23 -6.57
CA ASN A 127 -13.88 45.22 -7.55
C ASN A 127 -13.48 44.90 -9.00
N ARG A 128 -12.60 43.90 -9.24
CA ARG A 128 -12.18 43.44 -10.58
C ARG A 128 -13.01 42.27 -11.11
N PHE A 129 -13.80 41.64 -10.24
CA PHE A 129 -14.76 40.62 -10.61
C PHE A 129 -16.13 41.27 -10.76
N SER A 130 -16.80 40.99 -11.87
CA SER A 130 -18.21 41.33 -12.04
C SER A 130 -18.97 40.08 -12.43
N SER A 131 -20.11 39.85 -11.81
CA SER A 131 -21.07 38.85 -12.30
C SER A 131 -22.19 39.56 -13.03
N ARG A 132 -22.57 39.00 -14.18
CA ARG A 132 -23.79 39.39 -14.90
C ARG A 132 -24.60 38.13 -15.18
N GLN A 133 -25.89 38.19 -14.85
CA GLN A 133 -26.84 37.18 -15.28
C GLN A 133 -27.25 37.48 -16.72
N VAL A 134 -27.24 36.46 -17.57
CA VAL A 134 -27.78 36.52 -18.93
C VAL A 134 -28.82 35.42 -19.12
N VAL A 135 -29.85 35.71 -19.89
CA VAL A 135 -30.95 34.78 -20.15
C VAL A 135 -31.01 34.48 -21.64
N GLY A 136 -30.79 33.22 -22.00
CA GLY A 136 -30.79 32.77 -23.39
C GLY A 136 -29.52 33.10 -24.19
N ILE A 137 -29.42 32.50 -25.37
CA ILE A 137 -28.22 32.50 -26.21
C ILE A 137 -27.98 33.86 -26.86
N LYS A 138 -29.04 34.64 -27.09
CA LYS A 138 -28.92 36.00 -27.67
C LYS A 138 -28.31 36.99 -26.70
N GLN A 139 -28.74 36.96 -25.43
CA GLN A 139 -28.13 37.81 -24.39
C GLN A 139 -26.70 37.36 -24.08
N LEU A 140 -26.44 36.04 -24.07
CA LEU A 140 -25.10 35.50 -23.95
C LEU A 140 -24.20 35.97 -25.10
N HIS A 141 -24.66 35.91 -26.35
CA HIS A 141 -23.93 36.40 -27.52
C HIS A 141 -23.62 37.90 -27.42
N ALA A 142 -24.62 38.72 -27.06
CA ALA A 142 -24.42 40.16 -26.88
C ALA A 142 -23.39 40.45 -25.78
N ALA A 143 -23.45 39.74 -24.66
CA ALA A 143 -22.49 39.86 -23.57
C ALA A 143 -21.08 39.41 -24.00
N LEU A 144 -20.94 38.31 -24.74
CA LEU A 144 -19.64 37.86 -25.23
C LEU A 144 -19.04 38.83 -26.27
N VAL A 145 -19.87 39.41 -27.15
CA VAL A 145 -19.44 40.44 -28.10
C VAL A 145 -18.94 41.67 -27.35
N GLU A 146 -19.71 42.19 -26.40
CA GLU A 146 -19.34 43.34 -25.54
C GLU A 146 -18.03 43.06 -24.80
N LEU A 147 -17.94 41.92 -24.12
CA LEU A 147 -16.78 41.57 -23.32
C LEU A 147 -15.52 41.32 -24.17
N SER A 148 -15.67 40.86 -25.41
CA SER A 148 -14.55 40.64 -26.33
C SER A 148 -13.88 41.92 -26.82
N GLN A 149 -14.52 43.09 -26.66
CA GLN A 149 -13.98 44.39 -27.06
C GLN A 149 -12.87 44.89 -26.15
N ASP A 150 -12.85 44.48 -24.87
CA ASP A 150 -11.79 44.83 -23.93
C ASP A 150 -10.79 43.65 -23.79
N PRO A 151 -9.53 43.80 -24.27
CA PRO A 151 -8.51 42.74 -24.24
C PRO A 151 -8.16 42.24 -22.82
N ARG A 152 -8.66 42.94 -21.79
CA ARG A 152 -8.44 42.64 -20.37
C ARG A 152 -9.47 41.70 -19.76
N ASN A 153 -10.53 41.35 -20.48
CA ASN A 153 -11.63 40.53 -19.94
C ASN A 153 -11.35 39.03 -20.07
N TYR A 154 -11.60 38.31 -18.97
CA TYR A 154 -11.57 36.85 -18.89
C TYR A 154 -12.93 36.35 -18.37
N LEU A 155 -13.43 35.25 -18.93
CA LEU A 155 -14.69 34.63 -18.50
C LEU A 155 -14.43 33.42 -17.61
N ILE A 156 -15.17 33.30 -16.51
CA ILE A 156 -15.20 32.12 -15.65
C ILE A 156 -16.63 31.55 -15.69
N PRO A 157 -16.87 30.43 -16.40
CA PRO A 157 -18.21 29.86 -16.54
C PRO A 157 -18.75 29.31 -15.22
N GLY A 158 -20.01 29.62 -14.87
CA GLY A 158 -20.77 28.85 -13.87
C GLY A 158 -20.58 29.21 -12.39
N HIS A 159 -19.88 30.30 -12.05
CA HIS A 159 -19.62 30.67 -10.66
C HIS A 159 -20.33 31.96 -10.24
N PRO A 160 -21.06 31.99 -9.11
CA PRO A 160 -21.48 33.24 -8.47
C PRO A 160 -20.31 33.93 -7.74
N VAL A 161 -20.34 35.25 -7.59
CA VAL A 161 -19.26 36.02 -6.93
C VAL A 161 -19.17 35.73 -5.42
N SER A 162 -20.26 35.31 -4.78
CA SER A 162 -20.32 35.05 -3.34
C SER A 162 -19.43 33.86 -2.89
N PRO A 163 -19.45 32.68 -3.56
CA PRO A 163 -18.49 31.61 -3.27
C PRO A 163 -17.06 31.92 -3.75
N ILE A 164 -16.87 32.76 -4.77
CA ILE A 164 -15.53 33.20 -5.19
C ILE A 164 -14.88 34.03 -4.09
N ALA A 165 -15.62 34.86 -3.34
CA ALA A 165 -15.05 35.59 -2.21
C ALA A 165 -14.57 34.66 -1.07
N ALA A 166 -15.19 33.49 -0.89
CA ALA A 166 -14.79 32.47 0.10
C ALA A 166 -13.70 31.52 -0.44
N ALA A 167 -13.73 31.19 -1.74
CA ALA A 167 -12.73 30.35 -2.40
C ALA A 167 -11.43 31.12 -2.71
N VAL A 168 -11.51 32.42 -3.00
CA VAL A 168 -10.36 33.34 -3.06
C VAL A 168 -9.70 33.49 -1.70
N ARG A 169 -10.45 33.35 -0.60
CA ARG A 169 -9.89 33.29 0.77
C ARG A 169 -9.12 32.00 1.09
N ARG A 170 -9.30 30.89 0.35
CA ARG A 170 -8.68 29.59 0.70
C ARG A 170 -7.81 28.94 -0.39
N ALA A 171 -8.04 29.16 -1.67
CA ALA A 171 -7.55 28.24 -2.72
C ALA A 171 -6.47 28.78 -3.67
N PHE A 172 -6.16 30.09 -3.67
CA PHE A 172 -5.53 30.66 -4.87
C PHE A 172 -3.99 30.65 -4.95
N VAL A 173 -3.28 30.09 -3.97
CA VAL A 173 -1.81 30.21 -3.95
C VAL A 173 -1.08 29.06 -4.68
N ARG A 174 -1.72 27.94 -5.00
CA ARG A 174 -0.97 26.77 -5.51
C ARG A 174 -1.60 26.06 -6.69
N THR A 175 -0.95 26.28 -7.84
CA THR A 175 -1.04 25.55 -9.11
C THR A 175 -2.18 25.96 -10.05
N LYS A 176 -1.87 25.92 -11.36
CA LYS A 176 -2.74 26.28 -12.51
C LYS A 176 -4.01 25.43 -12.66
N LYS A 177 -4.53 24.78 -11.62
CA LYS A 177 -5.66 23.86 -11.74
C LYS A 177 -6.64 24.01 -10.56
N THR A 178 -7.89 24.22 -10.95
CA THR A 178 -9.17 24.02 -10.25
C THR A 178 -9.65 25.07 -9.24
N CYS A 179 -10.66 25.84 -9.66
CA CYS A 179 -11.77 26.25 -8.77
C CYS A 179 -12.63 25.01 -8.44
N ALA A 180 -13.44 25.07 -7.37
CA ALA A 180 -14.43 24.04 -7.07
C ALA A 180 -15.36 23.78 -8.27
N ASP A 181 -15.70 22.52 -8.53
CA ASP A 181 -16.50 22.10 -9.69
C ASP A 181 -17.99 22.35 -9.40
N TYR A 182 -18.58 23.40 -9.98
CA TYR A 182 -20.01 23.71 -9.85
C TYR A 182 -20.77 23.30 -11.12
N ALA A 183 -22.01 22.86 -10.93
CA ALA A 183 -22.89 22.55 -12.04
C ALA A 183 -23.27 23.85 -12.79
N SER A 184 -23.05 23.88 -14.11
CA SER A 184 -23.29 25.05 -14.97
C SER A 184 -24.20 24.70 -16.14
N HIS A 185 -25.11 25.60 -16.50
CA HIS A 185 -25.89 25.53 -17.74
C HIS A 185 -25.07 25.93 -18.99
N LEU A 186 -23.89 26.50 -18.82
CA LEU A 186 -23.02 26.91 -19.93
C LEU A 186 -21.93 25.87 -20.18
N LEU A 187 -21.97 25.22 -21.35
CA LEU A 187 -20.94 24.31 -21.83
C LEU A 187 -20.02 25.03 -22.81
N VAL A 188 -18.69 24.87 -22.64
CA VAL A 188 -17.70 25.44 -23.55
C VAL A 188 -16.71 24.38 -24.04
N LEU A 189 -16.68 24.18 -25.35
CA LEU A 189 -15.79 23.23 -26.02
C LEU A 189 -14.57 24.00 -26.57
N ASP A 190 -13.36 23.54 -26.28
CA ASP A 190 -12.10 24.16 -26.72
C ASP A 190 -11.42 23.31 -27.80
N VAL A 191 -11.78 23.58 -29.06
CA VAL A 191 -11.33 22.79 -30.20
C VAL A 191 -9.88 23.14 -30.53
N ASP A 192 -8.96 22.21 -30.29
CA ASP A 192 -7.54 22.31 -30.66
C ASP A 192 -7.10 21.02 -31.35
N ASN A 193 -6.89 21.08 -32.67
CA ASN A 193 -6.44 20.00 -33.59
C ASN A 193 -7.48 19.28 -34.48
N PHE A 194 -8.73 19.74 -34.58
CA PHE A 194 -9.67 19.21 -35.58
C PHE A 194 -9.29 19.68 -37.00
N VAL A 195 -9.39 18.82 -38.02
CA VAL A 195 -9.10 19.17 -39.42
C VAL A 195 -10.40 19.14 -40.23
N PRO A 196 -11.10 20.28 -40.40
CA PRO A 196 -12.34 20.34 -41.16
C PRO A 196 -12.08 20.22 -42.67
N LYS A 197 -13.02 19.61 -43.39
CA LYS A 197 -13.11 19.67 -44.85
C LYS A 197 -13.72 21.00 -45.30
N ALA A 198 -14.57 21.60 -44.48
CA ALA A 198 -15.20 22.87 -44.78
C ALA A 198 -14.24 24.06 -44.65
N ASP A 199 -14.25 24.94 -45.65
CA ASP A 199 -13.35 26.10 -45.71
C ASP A 199 -13.84 27.31 -44.91
N LYS A 200 -15.16 27.42 -44.69
CA LYS A 200 -15.78 28.52 -43.95
C LYS A 200 -15.83 28.17 -42.46
N PHE A 201 -15.50 29.13 -41.61
CA PHE A 201 -15.39 28.95 -40.15
C PHE A 201 -16.65 28.35 -39.50
N VAL A 202 -17.83 28.86 -39.84
CA VAL A 202 -19.10 28.33 -39.31
C VAL A 202 -19.34 26.91 -39.83
N ALA A 203 -19.13 26.66 -41.11
CA ALA A 203 -19.29 25.33 -41.70
C ALA A 203 -18.30 24.30 -41.11
N ALA A 204 -17.09 24.72 -40.74
CA ALA A 204 -16.12 23.89 -40.03
C ALA A 204 -16.55 23.57 -38.59
N CYS A 205 -17.24 24.50 -37.92
CA CYS A 205 -17.84 24.25 -36.60
C CYS A 205 -19.04 23.30 -36.72
N ASP A 206 -19.90 23.48 -37.72
CA ASP A 206 -21.01 22.57 -38.02
C ASP A 206 -20.49 21.15 -38.33
N GLU A 207 -19.39 21.02 -39.10
CA GLU A 207 -18.75 19.73 -39.38
C GLU A 207 -18.18 19.08 -38.11
N TYR A 208 -17.55 19.85 -37.22
CA TYR A 208 -17.08 19.36 -35.93
C TYR A 208 -18.23 18.85 -35.07
N ILE A 209 -19.32 19.63 -34.95
CA ILE A 209 -20.50 19.26 -34.17
C ILE A 209 -21.14 17.97 -34.71
N ALA A 210 -21.34 17.88 -36.02
CA ALA A 210 -21.94 16.72 -36.67
C ALA A 210 -21.08 15.44 -36.55
N THR A 211 -19.75 15.59 -36.51
CA THR A 211 -18.81 14.45 -36.50
C THR A 211 -18.46 14.00 -35.08
N MET A 212 -18.34 14.95 -34.14
CA MET A 212 -17.73 14.71 -32.82
C MET A 212 -18.72 14.78 -31.66
N LEU A 213 -19.91 15.36 -31.85
CA LEU A 213 -20.92 15.48 -30.79
C LEU A 213 -22.16 14.62 -31.10
N PRO A 214 -22.92 14.19 -30.08
CA PRO A 214 -24.17 13.45 -30.28
C PRO A 214 -25.28 14.29 -30.94
N GLU A 215 -26.31 13.60 -31.46
CA GLU A 215 -27.42 14.17 -32.23
C GLU A 215 -28.13 15.34 -31.53
N ALA A 216 -28.19 15.34 -30.19
CA ALA A 216 -28.77 16.42 -29.38
C ALA A 216 -28.15 17.80 -29.65
N PHE A 217 -26.91 17.86 -30.16
CA PHE A 217 -26.21 19.12 -30.47
C PHE A 217 -26.33 19.54 -31.94
N HIS A 218 -26.77 18.66 -32.85
CA HIS A 218 -26.75 18.89 -34.30
C HIS A 218 -27.75 19.95 -34.76
N GLY A 219 -28.86 20.11 -34.03
CA GLY A 219 -29.91 21.12 -34.28
C GLY A 219 -29.91 22.30 -33.32
N ALA A 220 -28.94 22.37 -32.39
CA ALA A 220 -28.89 23.39 -31.37
C ALA A 220 -28.21 24.67 -31.85
N SER A 221 -28.72 25.81 -31.38
CA SER A 221 -28.08 27.11 -31.56
C SER A 221 -26.81 27.14 -30.73
N TYR A 222 -25.75 27.71 -31.29
CA TYR A 222 -24.45 27.81 -30.61
C TYR A 222 -23.77 29.13 -30.92
N ILE A 223 -22.81 29.50 -30.08
CA ILE A 223 -21.94 30.65 -30.33
C ILE A 223 -20.55 30.09 -30.66
N ALA A 224 -20.02 30.46 -31.82
CA ALA A 224 -18.65 30.11 -32.20
C ALA A 224 -17.73 31.32 -32.05
N MET A 225 -16.59 31.09 -31.41
CA MET A 225 -15.55 32.09 -31.21
C MET A 225 -14.20 31.60 -31.74
N ARG A 226 -13.52 32.41 -32.56
CA ARG A 226 -12.18 32.08 -33.07
C ARG A 226 -11.13 32.25 -31.97
N SER A 227 -10.24 31.26 -31.83
CA SER A 227 -9.13 31.31 -30.85
C SER A 227 -8.12 32.44 -31.14
N SER A 228 -7.44 32.93 -30.10
CA SER A 228 -6.43 33.99 -30.19
C SER A 228 -5.22 33.66 -31.07
N SER A 229 -4.96 32.37 -31.32
CA SER A 229 -3.87 31.88 -32.19
C SER A 229 -4.31 31.59 -33.63
N ALA A 230 -5.61 31.66 -33.92
CA ALA A 230 -6.18 31.41 -35.24
C ALA A 230 -5.69 32.50 -36.22
N GLY A 231 -5.04 32.09 -37.31
CA GLY A 231 -4.52 33.02 -38.33
C GLY A 231 -3.07 33.51 -38.12
N SER A 232 -2.38 33.06 -37.07
CA SER A 232 -0.95 33.36 -36.86
C SER A 232 -0.06 32.74 -37.95
N ALA A 233 1.08 33.40 -38.27
CA ALA A 233 2.03 32.93 -39.29
C ALA A 233 2.53 31.49 -39.06
N LYS A 234 2.66 31.08 -37.80
CA LYS A 234 3.00 29.69 -37.41
C LYS A 234 1.91 28.67 -37.79
N SER A 235 0.64 29.05 -37.79
CA SER A 235 -0.45 28.14 -38.21
C SER A 235 -0.47 27.91 -39.73
N ARG A 236 -0.09 28.92 -40.53
CA ARG A 236 0.00 28.82 -42.00
C ARG A 236 1.19 27.97 -42.49
N ALA A 237 2.25 27.86 -41.68
CA ALA A 237 3.48 27.14 -42.04
C ALA A 237 3.36 25.60 -41.99
N SER A 238 2.32 25.05 -41.34
CA SER A 238 2.16 23.60 -41.11
C SER A 238 1.40 22.83 -42.20
N GLY A 239 0.94 23.51 -43.26
CA GLY A 239 0.24 22.90 -44.40
C GLY A 239 -1.18 22.36 -44.12
N ALA A 240 -1.54 22.02 -42.88
CA ALA A 240 -2.86 21.51 -42.51
C ALA A 240 -3.75 22.59 -41.86
N ARG A 241 -4.96 22.80 -42.41
CA ARG A 241 -5.94 23.80 -41.98
C ARG A 241 -6.69 23.36 -40.71
N LYS A 242 -6.00 23.30 -39.56
CA LYS A 242 -6.62 22.92 -38.28
C LYS A 242 -7.61 23.97 -37.76
N LEU A 243 -8.81 23.56 -37.34
CA LEU A 243 -9.80 24.38 -36.63
C LEU A 243 -9.30 24.65 -35.20
N LYS A 244 -9.27 25.94 -34.84
CA LYS A 244 -8.99 26.42 -33.48
C LYS A 244 -10.12 27.36 -33.04
N ALA A 245 -11.06 26.84 -32.26
CA ALA A 245 -12.30 27.54 -31.94
C ALA A 245 -12.79 27.20 -30.52
N LYS A 246 -13.55 28.12 -29.93
CA LYS A 246 -14.37 27.86 -28.75
C LYS A 246 -15.84 27.84 -29.15
N ILE A 247 -16.57 26.81 -28.76
CA ILE A 247 -18.00 26.65 -29.08
C ILE A 247 -18.79 26.62 -27.78
N PHE A 248 -19.81 27.48 -27.68
CA PHE A 248 -20.63 27.65 -26.49
C PHE A 248 -22.05 27.12 -26.75
N PHE A 249 -22.54 26.29 -25.83
CA PHE A 249 -23.91 25.77 -25.80
C PHE A 249 -24.58 26.09 -24.45
N ILE A 250 -25.91 26.24 -24.48
CA ILE A 250 -26.73 26.31 -23.26
C ILE A 250 -27.35 24.93 -23.04
N LEU A 251 -27.20 24.39 -21.84
CA LEU A 251 -27.74 23.10 -21.42
C LEU A 251 -29.05 23.28 -20.66
N ALA A 252 -30.00 22.38 -20.87
CA ALA A 252 -31.28 22.38 -20.15
C ALA A 252 -31.10 22.08 -18.66
N THR A 253 -30.18 21.18 -18.33
CA THR A 253 -29.84 20.77 -16.96
C THR A 253 -28.41 21.21 -16.67
N PRO A 254 -28.10 21.83 -15.52
CA PRO A 254 -26.73 22.23 -15.22
C PRO A 254 -25.90 20.99 -14.92
N ALA A 255 -24.64 20.99 -15.34
CA ALA A 255 -23.76 19.85 -15.13
C ALA A 255 -22.37 20.25 -14.67
N THR A 256 -21.77 19.38 -13.85
CA THR A 256 -20.39 19.51 -13.37
C THR A 256 -19.39 19.03 -14.43
N THR A 257 -18.13 19.43 -14.28
CA THR A 257 -17.01 18.97 -15.13
C THR A 257 -16.90 17.44 -15.11
N LEU A 258 -17.09 16.82 -13.93
CA LEU A 258 -17.07 15.36 -13.78
C LEU A 258 -18.21 14.67 -14.54
N GLN A 259 -19.43 15.20 -14.48
CA GLN A 259 -20.57 14.64 -15.22
C GLN A 259 -20.41 14.78 -16.73
N ILE A 260 -19.90 15.93 -17.21
CA ILE A 260 -19.59 16.15 -18.62
C ILE A 260 -18.51 15.16 -19.09
N LYS A 261 -17.50 14.89 -18.26
CA LYS A 261 -16.43 13.93 -18.58
C LYS A 261 -16.95 12.50 -18.67
N ALA A 262 -17.71 12.05 -17.66
CA ALA A 262 -18.32 10.72 -17.65
C ALA A 262 -19.26 10.52 -18.87
N TRP A 263 -19.98 11.56 -19.26
CA TRP A 263 -20.83 11.55 -20.45
C TRP A 263 -20.04 11.45 -21.77
N LEU A 264 -18.93 12.19 -21.90
CA LEU A 264 -18.06 12.13 -23.10
C LEU A 264 -17.37 10.77 -23.26
N GLU A 265 -16.98 10.15 -22.15
CA GLU A 265 -16.41 8.80 -22.12
C GLU A 265 -17.45 7.77 -22.56
N ALA A 266 -18.69 7.87 -22.06
CA ALA A 266 -19.80 6.99 -22.44
C ALA A 266 -20.24 7.13 -23.91
N THR A 267 -20.01 8.30 -24.53
CA THR A 267 -20.37 8.58 -25.94
C THR A 267 -19.24 8.29 -26.93
N GLY A 268 -18.08 7.82 -26.47
CA GLY A 268 -16.96 7.39 -27.31
C GLY A 268 -16.12 8.54 -27.89
N VAL A 269 -16.21 9.76 -27.34
CA VAL A 269 -15.42 10.91 -27.79
C VAL A 269 -14.01 10.86 -27.19
N ALA A 270 -13.03 10.48 -28.01
CA ALA A 270 -11.72 9.96 -27.57
C ALA A 270 -10.72 10.98 -26.97
N ASP A 271 -11.05 12.26 -26.75
CA ASP A 271 -10.07 13.24 -26.25
C ASP A 271 -10.65 14.28 -25.27
N ALA A 272 -10.73 13.90 -23.99
CA ALA A 272 -11.18 14.73 -22.86
C ALA A 272 -10.33 16.00 -22.59
N LYS A 273 -9.21 16.21 -23.29
CA LYS A 273 -8.32 17.37 -23.10
C LYS A 273 -8.76 18.62 -23.86
N GLN A 274 -9.75 18.51 -24.76
CA GLN A 274 -10.25 19.59 -25.63
C GLN A 274 -11.42 20.38 -25.03
N TYR A 275 -11.60 20.37 -23.70
CA TYR A 275 -12.77 20.95 -23.04
C TYR A 275 -12.34 21.88 -21.90
N ALA A 276 -13.02 23.03 -21.76
CA ALA A 276 -12.75 23.96 -20.67
C ALA A 276 -13.43 23.47 -19.39
N TRP A 277 -12.64 23.15 -18.36
CA TRP A 277 -13.14 22.73 -17.04
C TRP A 277 -14.00 23.85 -16.43
N ALA A 278 -15.05 23.55 -15.65
CA ALA A 278 -15.95 24.51 -15.00
C ALA A 278 -15.27 25.42 -13.94
N GLY A 279 -13.95 25.53 -13.98
CA GLY A 279 -13.13 26.45 -13.19
C GLY A 279 -11.92 26.99 -13.96
N GLN A 280 -11.84 26.78 -15.28
CA GLN A 280 -10.80 27.37 -16.10
C GLN A 280 -11.23 28.73 -16.67
N PRO A 281 -10.40 29.77 -16.53
CA PRO A 281 -10.63 31.06 -17.14
C PRO A 281 -10.52 30.94 -18.66
N ILE A 282 -11.57 31.35 -19.33
CA ILE A 282 -11.67 31.37 -20.77
C ILE A 282 -11.29 32.76 -21.25
N PHE A 283 -10.25 32.82 -22.08
CA PHE A 283 -9.89 34.06 -22.76
C PHE A 283 -10.93 34.34 -23.84
N ILE A 284 -11.63 35.46 -23.69
CA ILE A 284 -12.73 35.88 -24.58
C ILE A 284 -12.37 37.10 -25.44
N ALA A 285 -11.20 37.71 -25.21
CA ALA A 285 -10.73 38.88 -25.94
C ALA A 285 -9.49 38.55 -26.80
N ALA A 286 -9.02 39.47 -27.66
CA ALA A 286 -7.82 39.29 -28.47
C ALA A 286 -6.56 39.77 -27.71
N PRO A 287 -5.40 39.09 -27.81
CA PRO A 287 -4.14 39.69 -27.39
C PRO A 287 -3.80 40.85 -28.34
N GLU A 288 -3.18 41.93 -27.87
CA GLU A 288 -2.66 42.98 -28.75
C GLU A 288 -1.61 42.36 -29.69
N ILE A 289 -1.95 42.26 -30.98
CA ILE A 289 -1.07 41.71 -32.01
C ILE A 289 -0.37 42.90 -32.69
N PRO A 290 0.96 42.89 -32.88
CA PRO A 290 1.63 43.93 -33.66
C PRO A 290 1.16 43.89 -35.12
N GLY A 291 0.35 44.86 -35.55
CA GLY A 291 -0.18 44.99 -36.91
C GLY A 291 -1.72 44.94 -37.00
N PRO A 292 -2.32 45.14 -38.19
CA PRO A 292 -3.77 45.10 -38.36
C PRO A 292 -4.32 43.69 -38.09
N ASP A 293 -5.32 43.60 -37.22
CA ASP A 293 -6.00 42.34 -36.89
C ASP A 293 -6.67 41.76 -38.17
N PRO A 294 -6.27 40.55 -38.63
CA PRO A 294 -6.83 39.96 -39.85
C PRO A 294 -8.24 39.39 -39.66
N ILE A 295 -8.83 39.42 -38.46
CA ILE A 295 -10.14 38.80 -38.17
C ILE A 295 -11.20 39.87 -37.86
N GLN A 296 -12.00 40.22 -38.87
CA GLN A 296 -13.06 41.24 -38.76
C GLN A 296 -14.24 40.87 -37.84
N GLN A 297 -14.59 39.58 -37.71
CA GLN A 297 -15.66 39.10 -36.83
C GLN A 297 -15.20 37.82 -36.10
N ARG A 298 -15.04 37.91 -34.77
CA ARG A 298 -14.43 36.86 -33.93
C ARG A 298 -15.45 35.98 -33.22
N VAL A 299 -16.57 36.55 -32.81
CA VAL A 299 -17.70 35.88 -32.16
C VAL A 299 -18.86 35.86 -33.16
N THR A 300 -19.49 34.71 -33.33
CA THR A 300 -20.59 34.52 -34.27
C THR A 300 -21.66 33.66 -33.62
N LEU A 301 -22.87 34.20 -33.48
CA LEU A 301 -24.05 33.43 -33.14
C LEU A 301 -24.52 32.65 -34.38
N VAL A 302 -24.78 31.36 -34.20
CA VAL A 302 -25.36 30.48 -35.19
C VAL A 302 -26.72 30.05 -34.67
N GLU A 303 -27.78 30.66 -35.18
CA GLU A 303 -29.16 30.31 -34.82
C GLU A 303 -29.62 29.04 -35.56
N ARG A 304 -30.24 28.14 -34.80
CA ARG A 304 -30.82 26.86 -35.24
C ARG A 304 -32.16 26.63 -34.50
N GLY A 305 -32.75 25.45 -34.66
CA GLY A 305 -34.11 25.14 -34.18
C GLY A 305 -34.28 25.15 -32.66
N ALA A 306 -33.25 24.78 -31.88
CA ALA A 306 -33.31 24.77 -30.42
C ALA A 306 -32.32 25.78 -29.81
N GLU A 307 -32.75 26.58 -28.83
CA GLU A 307 -31.87 27.52 -28.10
C GLU A 307 -31.07 26.83 -26.99
N VAL A 308 -31.59 25.70 -26.49
CA VAL A 308 -31.05 24.94 -25.37
C VAL A 308 -30.89 23.49 -25.78
N VAL A 309 -29.78 22.87 -25.36
CA VAL A 309 -29.50 21.46 -25.59
C VAL A 309 -30.13 20.64 -24.46
N HIS A 310 -31.03 19.73 -24.84
CA HIS A 310 -31.62 18.74 -23.94
C HIS A 310 -30.89 17.41 -24.12
N PHE A 311 -30.27 16.90 -23.06
CA PHE A 311 -29.65 15.57 -23.06
C PHE A 311 -29.63 15.00 -21.64
N VAL A 312 -29.58 13.66 -21.54
CA VAL A 312 -29.60 12.93 -20.27
C VAL A 312 -28.17 12.83 -19.73
N MET A 313 -27.93 13.38 -18.54
CA MET A 313 -26.65 13.30 -17.85
C MET A 313 -26.52 12.00 -17.05
N PRO A 314 -25.36 11.32 -17.07
CA PRO A 314 -25.10 10.17 -16.20
C PRO A 314 -25.01 10.60 -14.73
N PRO A 315 -25.29 9.69 -13.78
CA PRO A 315 -25.13 9.96 -12.35
C PRO A 315 -23.66 10.31 -12.03
N ALA A 316 -23.45 11.29 -11.14
CA ALA A 316 -22.12 11.68 -10.73
C ALA A 316 -21.48 10.53 -9.91
N PRO A 317 -20.21 10.17 -10.15
CA PRO A 317 -19.52 9.19 -9.31
C PRO A 317 -19.34 9.74 -7.88
N GLU A 318 -19.65 8.93 -6.88
CA GLU A 318 -19.47 9.30 -5.47
C GLU A 318 -17.98 9.51 -5.16
N ARG A 319 -17.63 10.68 -4.61
CA ARG A 319 -16.28 10.94 -4.09
C ARG A 319 -16.18 10.35 -2.69
N GLU A 320 -15.20 9.48 -2.45
CA GLU A 320 -14.73 9.19 -1.10
C GLU A 320 -14.41 10.51 -0.37
N GLN A 321 -15.22 10.84 0.63
CA GLN A 321 -14.86 11.84 1.63
C GLN A 321 -14.00 11.12 2.67
N ARG A 322 -12.68 11.24 2.57
CA ARG A 322 -11.80 10.97 3.72
C ARG A 322 -11.86 12.17 4.65
N GLU A 323 -12.13 11.93 5.93
CA GLU A 323 -12.19 12.99 6.94
C GLU A 323 -10.86 13.77 7.02
N PRO A 324 -10.90 15.09 7.30
CA PRO A 324 -9.70 15.88 7.50
C PRO A 324 -8.94 15.35 8.73
N VAL A 325 -7.64 15.13 8.58
CA VAL A 325 -6.75 14.92 9.73
C VAL A 325 -6.72 16.23 10.52
N ASP A 326 -7.25 16.22 11.73
CA ASP A 326 -7.15 17.34 12.67
C ASP A 326 -5.68 17.47 13.09
N LEU A 327 -4.94 18.39 12.47
CA LEU A 327 -3.56 18.71 12.84
C LEU A 327 -3.60 19.51 14.15
N ALA A 328 -3.57 18.80 15.27
CA ALA A 328 -3.37 19.40 16.58
C ALA A 328 -2.12 20.30 16.57
N LYS A 329 -2.17 21.45 17.26
CA LYS A 329 -1.00 22.33 17.47
C LYS A 329 0.17 21.48 17.99
N PRO A 330 1.42 21.71 17.50
CA PRO A 330 2.57 20.99 18.03
C PRO A 330 2.63 21.18 19.55
N SER A 331 2.83 20.09 20.29
CA SER A 331 2.95 20.18 21.75
C SER A 331 4.21 20.97 22.11
N SER A 332 4.30 21.49 23.34
CA SER A 332 5.51 22.19 23.81
C SER A 332 6.76 21.31 23.68
N ARG A 333 6.60 19.98 23.80
CA ARG A 333 7.66 18.99 23.53
C ARG A 333 8.04 18.98 22.05
N ASP A 334 7.09 18.88 21.13
CA ASP A 334 7.40 18.86 19.68
C ASP A 334 8.16 20.11 19.23
N VAL A 335 7.85 21.26 19.82
CA VAL A 335 8.60 22.51 19.61
C VAL A 335 10.04 22.39 20.12
N GLU A 336 10.25 21.93 21.35
CA GLU A 336 11.58 21.72 21.93
C GLU A 336 12.44 20.72 21.13
N ARG A 337 11.82 19.62 20.68
CA ARG A 337 12.40 18.61 19.80
C ARG A 337 12.99 19.22 18.55
N ILE A 338 12.15 19.98 17.85
CA ILE A 338 12.47 20.52 16.54
C ILE A 338 13.51 21.64 16.68
N GLN A 339 13.45 22.43 17.75
CA GLN A 339 14.45 23.47 18.01
C GLN A 339 15.84 22.86 18.23
N SER A 340 15.94 21.87 19.11
CA SER A 340 17.22 21.21 19.38
C SER A 340 17.79 20.51 18.13
N ALA A 341 16.92 19.93 17.29
CA ALA A 341 17.33 19.32 16.03
C ALA A 341 17.86 20.36 15.02
N LEU A 342 17.33 21.58 15.04
CA LEU A 342 17.84 22.68 14.25
C LEU A 342 19.17 23.20 14.81
N ASP A 343 19.34 23.25 16.13
CA ASP A 343 20.53 23.85 16.77
C ASP A 343 21.84 23.16 16.37
N VAL A 344 21.82 21.84 16.18
CA VAL A 344 22.98 21.03 15.76
C VAL A 344 23.20 20.96 14.25
N VAL A 345 22.20 21.32 13.46
CA VAL A 345 22.25 21.28 12.01
C VAL A 345 22.72 22.67 11.55
N ASP A 346 23.72 22.76 10.67
CA ASP A 346 24.16 24.05 10.14
C ASP A 346 23.47 24.30 8.78
N PRO A 347 22.77 25.44 8.57
CA PRO A 347 22.17 25.74 7.27
C PRO A 347 23.20 25.82 6.12
N ASP A 348 24.47 26.10 6.39
CA ASP A 348 25.52 26.14 5.37
C ASP A 348 26.03 24.75 4.93
N ASP A 349 25.60 23.68 5.61
CA ASP A 349 25.90 22.30 5.19
C ASP A 349 25.05 21.84 3.99
N PHE A 350 24.04 22.61 3.57
CA PHE A 350 23.09 22.24 2.52
C PHE A 350 23.19 23.15 1.28
N ASP A 351 22.91 22.58 0.11
CA ASP A 351 22.58 23.35 -1.08
C ASP A 351 21.11 23.80 -1.04
N TYR A 352 20.66 24.59 -2.03
CA TYR A 352 19.31 25.17 -2.04
C TYR A 352 18.22 24.10 -1.92
N ASP A 353 18.39 22.96 -2.59
CA ASP A 353 17.45 21.84 -2.51
C ASP A 353 17.49 21.16 -1.14
N GLY A 354 18.67 20.95 -0.56
CA GLY A 354 18.83 20.43 0.80
C GLY A 354 18.19 21.33 1.86
N TRP A 355 18.37 22.65 1.75
CA TRP A 355 17.75 23.65 2.61
C TRP A 355 16.21 23.64 2.49
N LEU A 356 15.69 23.50 1.27
CA LEU A 356 14.25 23.37 0.99
C LEU A 356 13.64 22.11 1.64
N ARG A 357 14.42 21.01 1.72
CA ARG A 357 13.98 19.77 2.37
C ARG A 357 13.88 19.92 3.89
N ILE A 358 14.83 20.62 4.52
CA ILE A 358 14.77 20.90 5.96
C ILE A 358 13.59 21.83 6.27
N LEU A 359 13.36 22.82 5.41
CA LEU A 359 12.21 23.71 5.49
C LEU A 359 10.88 22.94 5.45
N TRP A 360 10.71 22.02 4.50
CA TRP A 360 9.50 21.20 4.42
C TRP A 360 9.36 20.22 5.59
N ALA A 361 10.47 19.68 6.09
CA ALA A 361 10.47 18.79 7.24
C ALA A 361 9.99 19.50 8.52
N VAL A 362 10.54 20.68 8.82
CA VAL A 362 10.18 21.49 10.00
C VAL A 362 8.74 21.99 9.86
N ASN A 363 8.34 22.41 8.66
CA ASN A 363 6.95 22.83 8.41
C ASN A 363 5.96 21.68 8.60
N GLN A 364 6.28 20.47 8.13
CA GLN A 364 5.45 19.29 8.36
C GLN A 364 5.38 18.90 9.84
N GLY A 365 6.51 18.90 10.55
CA GLY A 365 6.57 18.53 11.98
C GLY A 365 5.91 19.52 12.92
N THR A 366 5.70 20.76 12.48
CA THR A 366 5.06 21.83 13.28
C THR A 366 3.65 22.15 12.83
N GLY A 367 3.09 21.38 11.89
CA GLY A 367 1.79 21.65 11.25
C GLY A 367 1.75 22.99 10.51
N GLY A 368 2.90 23.54 10.13
CA GLY A 368 3.05 24.83 9.48
C GLY A 368 2.83 26.05 10.38
N SER A 369 2.93 25.89 11.71
CA SER A 369 2.71 26.96 12.68
C SER A 369 3.73 28.11 12.57
N GLU A 370 3.34 29.31 13.03
CA GLU A 370 4.24 30.48 13.12
C GLU A 370 5.39 30.25 14.12
N GLU A 371 5.17 29.43 15.14
CA GLU A 371 6.21 28.99 16.07
C GLU A 371 7.26 28.16 15.33
N GLY A 372 6.84 27.20 14.49
CA GLY A 372 7.73 26.45 13.61
C GLY A 372 8.48 27.31 12.60
N PHE A 373 7.84 28.36 12.06
CA PHE A 373 8.52 29.32 11.19
C PHE A 373 9.61 30.08 11.94
N ALA A 374 9.31 30.59 13.14
CA ALA A 374 10.27 31.35 13.93
C ALA A 374 11.52 30.52 14.24
N MET A 375 11.37 29.22 14.52
CA MET A 375 12.46 28.28 14.75
C MET A 375 13.30 28.06 13.49
N PHE A 376 12.67 27.79 12.34
CA PHE A 376 13.36 27.60 11.07
C PHE A 376 14.05 28.87 10.59
N ASP A 377 13.43 30.02 10.80
CA ASP A 377 13.95 31.32 10.41
C ASP A 377 15.18 31.70 11.23
N ALA A 378 15.11 31.51 12.55
CA ALA A 378 16.27 31.66 13.45
C ALA A 378 17.42 30.72 13.08
N TRP A 379 17.11 29.49 12.68
CA TRP A 379 18.08 28.53 12.17
C TRP A 379 18.69 28.99 10.83
N SER A 380 17.86 29.35 9.86
CA SER A 380 18.25 29.76 8.51
C SER A 380 19.14 31.01 8.54
N ARG A 381 18.88 31.95 9.46
CA ARG A 381 19.67 33.17 9.71
C ARG A 381 21.13 32.92 10.07
N ARG A 382 21.49 31.70 10.48
CA ARG A 382 22.89 31.33 10.77
C ARG A 382 23.73 31.20 9.49
N SER A 383 23.11 31.05 8.32
CA SER A 383 23.80 30.98 7.02
C SER A 383 24.09 32.37 6.46
N SER A 384 25.26 32.54 5.84
CA SER A 384 25.58 33.75 5.08
C SER A 384 24.77 33.90 3.79
N ARG A 385 23.99 32.88 3.40
CA ARG A 385 23.10 32.84 2.22
C ARG A 385 21.64 33.07 2.57
N TYR A 386 21.34 33.34 3.85
CA TYR A 386 20.00 33.60 4.32
C TYR A 386 19.35 34.79 3.60
N GLY A 387 18.13 34.59 3.13
CA GLY A 387 17.22 35.66 2.74
C GLY A 387 15.91 35.49 3.50
N GLU A 388 15.54 36.47 4.31
CA GLU A 388 14.28 36.47 5.08
C GLU A 388 13.06 36.34 4.16
N GLU A 389 13.06 37.11 3.07
CA GLU A 389 12.01 37.05 2.06
C GLU A 389 11.93 35.68 1.38
N GLU A 390 13.07 35.07 1.04
CA GLU A 390 13.08 33.75 0.40
C GLU A 390 12.70 32.64 1.39
N THR A 391 13.13 32.74 2.64
CA THR A 391 12.80 31.80 3.73
C THR A 391 11.31 31.81 4.03
N ARG A 392 10.71 32.99 4.19
CA ARG A 392 9.26 33.15 4.40
C ARG A 392 8.46 32.67 3.18
N LYS A 393 8.94 33.00 1.97
CA LYS A 393 8.32 32.58 0.71
C LYS A 393 8.31 31.05 0.57
N GLN A 394 9.42 30.38 0.86
CA GLN A 394 9.47 28.93 0.73
C GLN A 394 8.71 28.22 1.87
N TRP A 395 8.68 28.78 3.10
CA TRP A 395 7.83 28.28 4.20
C TRP A 395 6.34 28.33 3.85
N GLY A 396 5.89 29.42 3.23
CA GLY A 396 4.54 29.51 2.66
C GLY A 396 4.29 28.53 1.50
N HIS A 397 5.37 28.03 0.88
CA HIS A 397 5.34 26.93 -0.09
C HIS A 397 5.61 25.56 0.56
N ALA A 398 5.44 25.37 1.85
CA ALA A 398 5.41 24.04 2.42
C ALA A 398 3.94 23.61 2.57
N ASP A 399 3.63 22.34 2.31
CA ASP A 399 2.29 21.77 2.53
C ASP A 399 2.44 20.59 3.50
N PRO A 400 2.11 20.77 4.79
CA PRO A 400 2.28 19.75 5.81
C PRO A 400 1.31 18.58 5.65
N GLY A 401 0.19 18.76 4.90
CA GLY A 401 -0.82 17.74 4.64
C GLY A 401 -0.65 17.01 3.28
N ARG A 402 0.41 17.32 2.53
CA ARG A 402 0.66 16.73 1.22
C ARG A 402 0.95 15.23 1.32
N ALA A 403 0.08 14.40 0.73
CA ALA A 403 0.32 12.96 0.59
C ALA A 403 1.66 12.69 -0.13
N GLY A 404 2.56 11.93 0.51
CA GLY A 404 3.92 11.64 0.00
C GLY A 404 4.93 12.80 0.14
N GLY A 405 4.65 13.82 0.96
CA GLY A 405 5.55 14.94 1.24
C GLY A 405 6.76 14.59 2.13
N ILE A 406 7.70 15.53 2.26
CA ILE A 406 8.88 15.37 3.12
C ILE A 406 8.46 15.52 4.59
N THR A 407 8.72 14.49 5.38
CA THR A 407 8.33 14.43 6.80
C THR A 407 9.41 15.00 7.72
N ILE A 408 9.03 15.32 8.97
CA ILE A 408 9.94 15.79 10.02
C ILE A 408 11.14 14.86 10.25
N GLU A 409 11.00 13.56 10.00
CA GLU A 409 12.07 12.56 10.07
C GLU A 409 13.29 12.92 9.20
N THR A 410 13.09 13.75 8.16
CA THR A 410 14.18 14.25 7.32
C THR A 410 15.11 15.21 8.07
N LEU A 411 14.56 16.13 8.88
CA LEU A 411 15.35 17.00 9.77
C LEU A 411 16.03 16.15 10.85
N LEU A 412 15.28 15.27 11.52
CA LEU A 412 15.80 14.44 12.62
C LEU A 412 16.95 13.54 12.17
N ARG A 413 16.85 12.96 10.97
CA ARG A 413 17.93 12.17 10.36
C ARG A 413 19.17 13.01 10.06
N GLU A 414 19.00 14.23 9.57
CA GLU A 414 20.13 15.15 9.33
C GLU A 414 20.78 15.63 10.64
N ALA A 415 19.99 15.81 11.69
CA ALA A 415 20.46 16.13 13.03
C ALA A 415 21.24 14.95 13.64
N ARG A 416 20.74 13.71 13.55
CA ARG A 416 21.43 12.49 14.06
C ARG A 416 22.80 12.26 13.39
N LYS A 417 22.94 12.58 12.09
CA LYS A 417 24.24 12.58 11.38
C LYS A 417 25.27 13.52 12.02
N ARG A 418 24.80 14.53 12.76
CA ARG A 418 25.61 15.54 13.48
C ARG A 418 25.61 15.29 15.00
N SER A 419 25.29 14.07 15.40
CA SER A 419 25.37 13.61 16.80
C SER A 419 24.36 14.27 17.73
N TRP A 420 23.27 14.78 17.15
CA TRP A 420 22.12 15.26 17.89
C TRP A 420 21.38 14.12 18.57
N GLN A 421 20.96 14.38 19.81
CA GLN A 421 20.10 13.52 20.59
C GLN A 421 18.78 14.24 20.79
N ASP A 422 17.70 13.48 20.65
CA ASP A 422 16.37 14.04 20.68
C ASP A 422 16.01 14.46 22.11
N PRO A 423 15.79 15.76 22.38
CA PRO A 423 15.48 16.24 23.71
C PRO A 423 14.07 15.83 24.13
N THR A 424 13.20 15.34 23.24
CA THR A 424 11.86 14.84 23.64
C THR A 424 11.80 13.36 23.87
N LEU A 425 12.81 12.64 23.41
CA LEU A 425 13.10 11.34 24.01
C LEU A 425 13.44 11.55 25.51
N THR A 426 13.87 12.75 25.95
CA THR A 426 14.12 13.00 27.39
C THR A 426 12.93 12.83 28.30
N ASP A 427 11.75 12.74 27.72
CA ASP A 427 10.55 12.66 28.50
C ASP A 427 9.75 11.37 28.18
N GLY A 428 10.50 10.36 27.71
CA GLY A 428 10.24 8.94 27.95
C GLY A 428 11.23 8.30 28.93
N LEU A 429 12.46 8.84 29.07
CA LEU A 429 13.47 8.40 30.06
C LEU A 429 14.73 9.31 30.18
N HIS A 430 15.05 10.23 29.25
CA HIS A 430 16.36 10.96 29.29
C HIS A 430 16.41 12.14 30.30
N ASN A 431 15.37 12.39 31.10
CA ASN A 431 15.35 13.39 32.20
C ASN A 431 15.21 12.77 33.59
N LEU A 432 15.29 11.44 33.71
CA LEU A 432 15.34 10.84 35.02
C LEU A 432 16.71 11.14 35.63
N SER A 433 16.69 11.71 36.84
CA SER A 433 17.90 11.75 37.67
C SER A 433 18.46 10.33 37.80
N VAL A 434 19.71 10.18 38.21
CA VAL A 434 20.29 8.85 38.49
C VAL A 434 19.37 8.03 39.41
N GLU A 435 18.72 8.69 40.37
CA GLU A 435 17.71 8.10 41.27
C GLU A 435 16.39 7.71 40.56
N GLY A 436 15.97 8.47 39.55
CA GLY A 436 14.83 8.16 38.69
C GLY A 436 15.08 6.96 37.78
N LEU A 437 16.29 6.88 37.19
CA LEU A 437 16.72 5.74 36.38
C LEU A 437 16.87 4.48 37.22
N GLU A 438 17.36 4.60 38.46
CA GLU A 438 17.39 3.50 39.42
C GLU A 438 15.99 3.05 39.84
N ARG A 439 15.05 3.99 40.04
CA ARG A 439 13.66 3.64 40.38
C ARG A 439 12.99 2.87 39.24
N GLU A 440 13.24 3.25 37.99
CA GLU A 440 12.71 2.57 36.83
C GLU A 440 13.38 1.19 36.60
N ALA A 441 14.71 1.12 36.78
CA ALA A 441 15.46 -0.14 36.75
C ALA A 441 14.90 -1.19 37.74
N ARG A 442 14.47 -0.76 38.93
CA ARG A 442 13.84 -1.64 39.94
C ARG A 442 12.49 -2.21 39.50
N GLY A 443 11.84 -1.61 38.50
CA GLY A 443 10.57 -2.07 37.93
C GLY A 443 10.71 -3.08 36.80
N PHE A 444 11.92 -3.36 36.32
CA PHE A 444 12.15 -4.31 35.24
C PHE A 444 12.29 -5.74 35.76
N GLU A 445 11.15 -6.42 35.85
CA GLU A 445 11.09 -7.81 36.26
C GLU A 445 11.45 -8.75 35.10
N TYR A 446 11.13 -8.36 33.86
CA TYR A 446 11.43 -9.11 32.63
C TYR A 446 11.98 -8.23 31.50
N VAL A 447 12.71 -8.82 30.53
CA VAL A 447 13.29 -8.12 29.37
C VAL A 447 12.24 -7.37 28.54
N VAL A 448 11.00 -7.87 28.50
CA VAL A 448 9.88 -7.23 27.76
C VAL A 448 9.41 -5.93 28.39
N ASP A 449 9.73 -5.69 29.67
CA ASP A 449 9.41 -4.46 30.39
C ASP A 449 10.45 -3.37 30.12
N VAL A 450 11.61 -3.75 29.56
CA VAL A 450 12.68 -2.83 29.21
C VAL A 450 12.24 -2.00 28.02
N ARG A 451 12.09 -0.69 28.24
CA ARG A 451 11.83 0.26 27.16
C ARG A 451 13.02 0.28 26.19
N TYR A 452 12.70 0.36 24.91
CA TYR A 452 13.67 0.26 23.80
C TYR A 452 14.84 1.25 23.91
N ASP A 453 14.64 2.38 24.59
CA ASP A 453 15.59 3.45 24.77
C ASP A 453 16.37 3.38 26.10
N PHE A 454 16.01 2.54 27.07
CA PHE A 454 16.56 2.58 28.45
C PHE A 454 18.10 2.52 28.50
N ALA A 455 18.71 1.66 27.67
CA ALA A 455 20.17 1.53 27.61
C ALA A 455 20.86 2.76 27.00
N GLU A 456 20.26 3.35 25.96
CA GLU A 456 20.73 4.62 25.40
C GLU A 456 20.56 5.74 26.43
N ASN A 457 19.46 5.73 27.21
CA ASN A 457 19.22 6.69 28.29
C ASN A 457 20.33 6.70 29.34
N VAL A 458 20.69 5.54 29.86
CA VAL A 458 21.78 5.43 30.85
C VAL A 458 23.12 5.87 30.25
N ALA A 459 23.39 5.57 28.98
CA ALA A 459 24.62 6.00 28.30
C ALA A 459 24.67 7.51 27.96
N LEU A 460 23.51 8.14 27.77
CA LEU A 460 23.40 9.55 27.39
C LEU A 460 23.33 10.49 28.60
N CYS A 461 22.66 10.06 29.67
CA CYS A 461 22.32 10.92 30.82
C CYS A 461 23.26 10.76 32.02
N VAL A 462 24.03 9.67 32.09
CA VAL A 462 24.88 9.36 33.23
C VAL A 462 26.34 9.41 32.78
N GLU A 463 27.09 10.40 33.27
CA GLU A 463 28.49 10.64 32.86
C GLU A 463 29.48 9.76 33.65
N GLU A 464 29.25 9.50 34.94
CA GLU A 464 30.10 8.66 35.80
C GLU A 464 29.84 7.16 35.62
N GLU A 465 30.90 6.36 35.51
CA GLU A 465 30.80 4.89 35.32
C GLU A 465 30.22 4.17 36.53
N GLU A 466 30.52 4.65 37.75
CA GLU A 466 29.99 4.07 38.99
C GLU A 466 28.46 4.20 39.09
N ASP A 467 27.89 5.32 38.64
CA ASP A 467 26.44 5.53 38.64
C ASP A 467 25.73 4.68 37.57
N ARG A 468 26.35 4.45 36.40
CA ARG A 468 25.83 3.52 35.38
C ARG A 468 25.76 2.10 35.92
N GLN A 469 26.82 1.65 36.59
CA GLN A 469 26.86 0.34 37.22
C GLN A 469 25.83 0.22 38.34
N ARG A 470 25.60 1.29 39.10
CA ARG A 470 24.60 1.33 40.18
C ARG A 470 23.16 1.22 39.65
N ILE A 471 22.84 1.91 38.54
CA ILE A 471 21.53 1.82 37.87
C ILE A 471 21.27 0.41 37.34
N VAL A 472 22.26 -0.17 36.64
CA VAL A 472 22.16 -1.54 36.10
C VAL A 472 22.00 -2.54 37.25
N ALA A 473 22.76 -2.40 38.34
CA ALA A 473 22.66 -3.28 39.51
C ALA A 473 21.31 -3.21 40.24
N ALA A 474 20.53 -2.14 40.04
CA ALA A 474 19.19 -1.99 40.62
C ALA A 474 18.12 -2.86 39.92
N ILE A 475 18.43 -3.45 38.76
CA ILE A 475 17.52 -4.37 38.04
C ILE A 475 17.43 -5.70 38.80
N PRO A 476 16.24 -6.17 39.22
CA PRO A 476 16.10 -7.37 40.05
C PRO A 476 16.50 -8.67 39.33
N ASN A 477 16.16 -8.80 38.05
CA ASN A 477 16.36 -10.01 37.27
C ASN A 477 17.75 -10.04 36.60
N ASP A 478 18.51 -11.12 36.79
CA ASP A 478 19.88 -11.25 36.29
C ASP A 478 19.99 -11.26 34.75
N GLU A 479 19.01 -11.84 34.05
CA GLU A 479 18.97 -11.92 32.58
C GLU A 479 18.64 -10.55 31.98
N THR A 480 17.66 -9.85 32.54
CA THR A 480 17.33 -8.47 32.18
C THR A 480 18.49 -7.52 32.48
N ARG A 481 19.17 -7.72 33.62
CA ARG A 481 20.34 -6.94 34.02
C ARG A 481 21.48 -7.08 33.03
N ALA A 482 21.79 -8.31 32.60
CA ALA A 482 22.83 -8.57 31.61
C ALA A 482 22.51 -7.92 30.24
N PHE A 483 21.27 -8.05 29.77
CA PHE A 483 20.80 -7.44 28.52
C PHE A 483 20.95 -5.91 28.52
N VAL A 484 20.53 -5.25 29.61
CA VAL A 484 20.65 -3.81 29.75
C VAL A 484 22.12 -3.38 29.88
N ALA A 485 22.95 -4.12 30.62
CA ALA A 485 24.37 -3.83 30.75
C ALA A 485 25.10 -3.82 29.39
N GLU A 486 24.81 -4.80 28.55
CA GLU A 486 25.38 -4.92 27.20
C GLU A 486 24.95 -3.75 26.31
N GLY A 487 23.66 -3.39 26.34
CA GLY A 487 23.14 -2.23 25.61
C GLY A 487 23.79 -0.91 26.03
N VAL A 488 23.99 -0.70 27.34
CA VAL A 488 24.62 0.52 27.87
C VAL A 488 26.08 0.62 27.42
N ALA A 489 26.83 -0.50 27.47
CA ALA A 489 28.22 -0.54 27.03
C ALA A 489 28.35 -0.20 25.54
N ALA A 490 27.50 -0.80 24.69
CA ALA A 490 27.50 -0.55 23.25
C ALA A 490 27.18 0.92 22.91
N ALA A 491 26.23 1.53 23.61
CA ALA A 491 25.86 2.94 23.42
C ALA A 491 26.98 3.91 23.84
N VAL A 492 27.69 3.62 24.94
CA VAL A 492 28.86 4.42 25.38
C VAL A 492 30.00 4.34 24.36
N GLU A 493 30.28 3.15 23.84
CA GLU A 493 31.33 2.95 22.82
C GLU A 493 31.02 3.73 21.54
N ALA A 494 29.78 3.66 21.05
CA ALA A 494 29.32 4.40 19.88
C ALA A 494 29.47 5.93 20.06
N ARG A 495 29.14 6.46 21.24
CA ARG A 495 29.29 7.90 21.57
C ARG A 495 30.76 8.33 21.58
N SER A 496 31.66 7.48 22.07
CA SER A 496 33.10 7.76 22.09
C SER A 496 33.70 7.86 20.67
N ALA A 497 33.21 7.02 19.74
CA ALA A 497 33.64 7.03 18.33
C ALA A 497 33.20 8.30 17.61
N VAL A 498 32.00 8.79 17.91
CA VAL A 498 31.42 10.01 17.36
C VAL A 498 32.15 11.28 17.84
N LYS A 499 32.47 11.38 19.15
CA LYS A 499 33.29 12.48 19.70
C LYS A 499 34.67 12.55 19.06
N LYS A 500 35.31 11.39 18.82
CA LYS A 500 36.59 11.31 18.09
C LYS A 500 36.47 11.78 16.63
N ALA A 501 35.34 11.57 15.97
CA ALA A 501 35.10 12.04 14.60
C ALA A 501 34.88 13.56 14.51
N GLN A 502 34.19 14.16 15.49
CA GLN A 502 33.90 15.60 15.52
C GLN A 502 35.12 16.47 15.89
N ALA A 503 36.05 15.96 16.70
CA ALA A 503 37.29 16.65 17.07
C ALA A 503 38.24 16.93 15.88
N ASN A 504 37.95 16.38 14.69
CA ASN A 504 38.79 16.50 13.49
C ASN A 504 38.26 17.50 12.41
N LYS A 505 37.23 18.33 12.69
CA LYS A 505 36.72 19.34 11.73
C LYS A 505 37.62 20.60 11.71
N ALA A 506 38.13 20.96 10.52
CA ALA A 506 39.06 22.10 10.34
C ALA A 506 38.38 23.48 10.56
N PRO A 507 39.11 24.51 11.04
CA PRO A 507 38.56 25.84 11.35
C PRO A 507 38.05 26.62 10.12
N PRO A 508 37.12 27.60 10.30
CA PRO A 508 36.53 28.38 9.20
C PRO A 508 37.55 29.30 8.51
N LEU A 509 37.41 29.46 7.20
CA LEU A 509 38.28 30.30 6.37
C LEU A 509 38.03 31.81 6.63
N PRO A 510 39.07 32.67 6.60
CA PRO A 510 38.93 34.10 6.90
C PRO A 510 38.17 34.88 5.81
N SER A 511 37.36 35.85 6.20
CA SER A 511 36.64 36.75 5.28
C SER A 511 37.60 37.70 4.54
N ALA A 512 37.17 38.31 3.43
CA ALA A 512 38.00 39.30 2.73
C ALA A 512 38.43 40.47 3.62
N VAL A 513 37.54 40.93 4.51
CA VAL A 513 37.86 42.00 5.47
C VAL A 513 38.95 41.58 6.45
N GLN A 514 38.87 40.35 6.97
CA GLN A 514 39.88 39.80 7.87
C GLN A 514 41.21 39.59 7.16
N LEU A 515 41.19 39.08 5.93
CA LEU A 515 42.39 38.89 5.12
C LEU A 515 43.04 40.23 4.77
N ILE A 516 42.28 41.24 4.37
CA ILE A 516 42.80 42.59 4.09
C ILE A 516 43.46 43.17 5.33
N THR A 517 42.81 43.05 6.49
CA THR A 517 43.35 43.54 7.77
C THR A 517 44.66 42.84 8.13
N GLN A 518 44.75 41.52 7.91
CA GLN A 518 45.98 40.75 8.11
C GLN A 518 47.09 41.20 7.14
N LEU A 519 46.78 41.29 5.84
CA LEU A 519 47.76 41.69 4.83
C LEU A 519 48.28 43.12 5.06
N GLN A 520 47.47 44.02 5.60
CA GLN A 520 47.89 45.39 5.96
C GLN A 520 48.87 45.41 7.14
N SER A 521 48.84 44.41 8.02
CA SER A 521 49.74 44.29 9.17
C SER A 521 51.05 43.55 8.85
N GLU A 522 51.20 43.04 7.63
CA GLU A 522 52.33 42.19 7.23
C GLU A 522 53.38 42.93 6.39
N PRO A 523 54.67 42.51 6.44
CA PRO A 523 55.71 43.02 5.56
C PRO A 523 55.39 42.76 4.09
N ARG A 524 55.74 43.72 3.22
CA ARG A 524 55.44 43.69 1.77
C ARG A 524 55.85 42.37 1.10
N ASP A 525 57.04 41.85 1.40
CA ASP A 525 57.55 40.63 0.76
C ASP A 525 56.72 39.40 1.15
N ASN A 526 56.20 39.36 2.38
CA ASN A 526 55.31 38.29 2.84
C ASN A 526 53.93 38.38 2.17
N VAL A 527 53.41 39.60 2.02
CA VAL A 527 52.18 39.86 1.28
C VAL A 527 52.33 39.37 -0.16
N VAL A 528 53.40 39.75 -0.88
CA VAL A 528 53.65 39.32 -2.26
C VAL A 528 53.70 37.79 -2.40
N ALA A 529 54.31 37.10 -1.43
CA ALA A 529 54.47 35.65 -1.48
C ALA A 529 53.17 34.87 -1.15
N THR A 530 52.30 35.38 -0.29
CA THR A 530 51.23 34.57 0.33
C THR A 530 49.81 34.99 -0.04
N TRP A 531 49.60 36.25 -0.46
CA TRP A 531 48.25 36.80 -0.67
C TRP A 531 47.43 36.00 -1.68
N ALA A 532 48.03 35.57 -2.80
CA ALA A 532 47.32 34.91 -3.89
C ALA A 532 46.78 33.53 -3.49
N ALA A 533 47.56 32.78 -2.69
CA ALA A 533 47.13 31.49 -2.15
C ALA A 533 46.01 31.66 -1.12
N ARG A 534 46.10 32.68 -0.25
CA ARG A 534 45.08 32.99 0.76
C ARG A 534 43.78 33.50 0.12
N ALA A 535 43.88 34.32 -0.93
CA ALA A 535 42.74 34.86 -1.67
C ALA A 535 42.11 33.88 -2.68
N ALA A 536 42.80 32.78 -3.02
CA ALA A 536 42.29 31.78 -3.98
C ALA A 536 40.96 31.15 -3.56
N HIS A 537 40.65 31.17 -2.26
CA HIS A 537 39.45 30.61 -1.65
C HIS A 537 38.25 31.57 -1.62
N LEU A 538 38.47 32.87 -1.87
CA LEU A 538 37.45 33.92 -1.74
C LEU A 538 36.60 34.08 -3.01
N ALA A 539 35.38 34.59 -2.85
CA ALA A 539 34.44 34.83 -3.94
C ALA A 539 34.95 35.93 -4.89
N ARG A 540 34.47 35.96 -6.13
CA ARG A 540 34.95 36.91 -7.15
C ARG A 540 34.77 38.38 -6.72
N SER A 541 33.63 38.72 -6.10
CA SER A 541 33.33 40.05 -5.57
C SER A 541 34.27 40.45 -4.43
N GLU A 542 34.55 39.53 -3.51
CA GLU A 542 35.41 39.76 -2.34
C GLU A 542 36.90 39.89 -2.70
N VAL A 543 37.32 39.24 -3.79
CA VAL A 543 38.70 39.26 -4.24
C VAL A 543 39.09 40.57 -4.91
N GLU A 544 38.13 41.30 -5.48
CA GLU A 544 38.40 42.63 -6.04
C GLU A 544 38.90 43.59 -4.96
N ASP A 545 38.28 43.56 -3.78
CA ASP A 545 38.72 44.37 -2.62
C ASP A 545 40.11 43.96 -2.10
N VAL A 546 40.40 42.65 -2.11
CA VAL A 546 41.71 42.12 -1.71
C VAL A 546 42.79 42.49 -2.71
N ILE A 547 42.52 42.41 -4.02
CA ILE A 547 43.45 42.84 -5.08
C ILE A 547 43.74 44.34 -4.93
N ASP A 548 42.73 45.14 -4.65
CA ASP A 548 42.87 46.59 -4.48
C ASP A 548 43.65 46.95 -3.21
N ALA A 549 43.52 46.16 -2.13
CA ALA A 549 44.34 46.30 -0.94
C ALA A 549 45.80 45.86 -1.19
N VAL A 550 46.01 44.74 -1.88
CA VAL A 550 47.35 44.21 -2.19
C VAL A 550 48.08 45.11 -3.19
N GLU A 551 47.40 45.71 -4.17
CA GLU A 551 48.00 46.70 -5.06
C GLU A 551 48.47 47.93 -4.28
N ARG A 552 47.69 48.41 -3.30
CA ARG A 552 48.08 49.53 -2.42
C ARG A 552 49.31 49.21 -1.58
N ILE A 553 49.41 47.99 -1.05
CA ILE A 553 50.53 47.55 -0.20
C ILE A 553 51.80 47.26 -1.04
N THR A 554 51.64 46.58 -2.18
CA THR A 554 52.78 46.02 -2.93
C THR A 554 53.21 46.86 -4.14
N ARG A 555 52.35 47.78 -4.61
CA ARG A 555 52.50 48.56 -5.86
C ARG A 555 52.65 47.71 -7.13
N ILE A 556 52.24 46.45 -7.09
CA ILE A 556 52.20 45.57 -8.27
C ILE A 556 50.87 45.82 -8.99
N GLY A 557 50.91 46.13 -10.28
CA GLY A 557 49.70 46.44 -11.04
C GLY A 557 48.70 45.28 -11.09
N LYS A 558 47.41 45.59 -11.00
CA LYS A 558 46.29 44.62 -10.93
C LYS A 558 46.37 43.46 -11.92
N ARG A 559 46.86 43.67 -13.15
CA ARG A 559 46.98 42.61 -14.18
C ARG A 559 47.94 41.47 -13.77
N LYS A 560 49.07 41.80 -13.14
CA LYS A 560 50.03 40.78 -12.66
C LYS A 560 49.47 40.05 -11.43
N LEU A 561 48.77 40.79 -10.54
CA LEU A 561 48.10 40.21 -9.38
C LEU A 561 46.99 39.23 -9.79
N ALA A 562 46.18 39.60 -10.78
CA ALA A 562 45.16 38.71 -11.35
C ALA A 562 45.76 37.44 -11.97
N GLY A 563 46.93 37.54 -12.63
CA GLY A 563 47.68 36.39 -13.14
C GLY A 563 48.12 35.42 -12.03
N ALA A 564 48.72 35.95 -10.96
CA ALA A 564 49.16 35.16 -9.81
C ALA A 564 47.99 34.48 -9.08
N LEU A 565 46.86 35.18 -8.95
CA LEU A 565 45.63 34.61 -8.39
C LEU A 565 45.05 33.48 -9.25
N ASN A 566 45.05 33.64 -10.58
CA ASN A 566 44.56 32.60 -11.49
C ASN A 566 45.40 31.33 -11.40
N GLU A 567 46.73 31.47 -11.28
CA GLU A 567 47.64 30.35 -11.06
C GLU A 567 47.42 29.67 -9.70
N ALA A 568 47.23 30.46 -8.64
CA ALA A 568 46.90 29.93 -7.30
C ALA A 568 45.56 29.18 -7.28
N ARG A 569 44.53 29.71 -7.95
CA ARG A 569 43.22 29.03 -8.11
C ARG A 569 43.32 27.72 -8.91
N ALA A 570 44.13 27.69 -9.97
CA ALA A 570 44.37 26.48 -10.75
C ALA A 570 45.07 25.38 -9.91
N ASN A 571 46.05 25.75 -9.09
CA ASN A 571 46.72 24.82 -8.18
C ASN A 571 45.78 24.32 -7.08
N LEU A 572 44.95 25.18 -6.50
CA LEU A 572 43.92 24.80 -5.53
C LEU A 572 42.90 23.82 -6.15
N ALA A 573 42.46 24.06 -7.39
CA ALA A 573 41.55 23.16 -8.10
C ALA A 573 42.17 21.76 -8.30
N ARG A 574 43.45 21.66 -8.67
CA ARG A 574 44.16 20.38 -8.78
C ARG A 574 44.27 19.65 -7.44
N GLN A 575 44.56 20.37 -6.36
CA GLN A 575 44.64 19.79 -5.02
C GLN A 575 43.27 19.32 -4.51
N ARG A 576 42.19 20.09 -4.77
CA ARG A 576 40.82 19.70 -4.45
C ARG A 576 40.39 18.47 -5.22
N ALA A 577 40.65 18.41 -6.53
CA ALA A 577 40.36 17.24 -7.35
C ALA A 577 41.11 15.99 -6.86
N LYS A 578 42.38 16.12 -6.45
CA LYS A 578 43.15 15.02 -5.87
C LYS A 578 42.58 14.56 -4.52
N LYS A 579 42.26 15.47 -3.61
CA LYS A 579 41.66 15.14 -2.30
C LYS A 579 40.25 14.57 -2.45
N GLU A 580 39.47 15.09 -3.39
CA GLU A 580 38.15 14.57 -3.71
C GLU A 580 38.23 13.17 -4.30
N PHE A 581 39.18 12.93 -5.20
CA PHE A 581 39.49 11.60 -5.71
C PHE A 581 39.89 10.62 -4.61
N GLU A 582 40.80 11.02 -3.70
CA GLU A 582 41.22 10.21 -2.55
C GLU A 582 40.06 9.95 -1.57
N ARG A 583 39.19 10.95 -1.32
CA ARG A 583 37.98 10.82 -0.49
C ARG A 583 36.95 9.88 -1.12
N VAL A 584 36.73 10.01 -2.43
CA VAL A 584 35.81 9.18 -3.22
C VAL A 584 36.34 7.74 -3.30
N GLN A 585 37.65 7.51 -3.16
CA GLN A 585 38.26 6.18 -3.06
C GLN A 585 38.28 5.58 -1.66
N ALA A 586 38.06 6.38 -0.60
CA ALA A 586 38.11 5.91 0.78
C ALA A 586 36.99 4.88 1.02
N GLY A 587 37.37 3.66 1.38
CA GLY A 587 36.41 2.56 1.52
C GLY A 587 35.86 2.04 0.19
N ARG A 588 36.55 2.26 -0.95
CA ARG A 588 36.47 1.58 -2.26
C ARG A 588 37.31 0.29 -2.34
N GLU A 589 36.85 -0.88 -2.81
CA GLU A 589 37.83 -1.88 -3.29
C GLU A 589 38.38 -1.41 -4.65
N ARG A 590 39.71 -1.43 -4.82
CA ARG A 590 40.34 -1.09 -6.11
C ARG A 590 40.61 -2.35 -6.91
N ILE A 591 40.05 -2.42 -8.12
CA ILE A 591 40.19 -3.56 -9.02
C ILE A 591 40.93 -3.08 -10.28
N GLU A 592 42.02 -3.75 -10.64
CA GLU A 592 42.77 -3.43 -11.85
C GLU A 592 42.07 -4.06 -13.07
N VAL A 593 41.92 -3.27 -14.14
CA VAL A 593 41.28 -3.72 -15.39
C VAL A 593 42.33 -4.39 -16.26
N GLU A 594 42.31 -5.72 -16.27
CA GLU A 594 43.19 -6.54 -17.10
C GLU A 594 42.43 -7.27 -18.20
N ALA A 595 42.93 -7.17 -19.43
CA ALA A 595 42.31 -7.80 -20.59
C ALA A 595 42.39 -9.34 -20.47
N GLY A 596 41.23 -9.99 -20.40
CA GLY A 596 41.11 -11.46 -20.33
C GLY A 596 40.83 -12.01 -18.92
N GLU A 597 41.01 -11.23 -17.85
CA GLU A 597 40.83 -11.66 -16.45
C GLU A 597 39.42 -11.41 -15.90
N VAL A 598 38.38 -11.68 -16.70
CA VAL A 598 36.99 -11.38 -16.33
C VAL A 598 36.57 -12.10 -15.04
N GLY A 599 36.97 -13.37 -14.88
CA GLY A 599 36.62 -14.16 -13.70
C GLY A 599 37.19 -13.57 -12.41
N THR A 600 38.48 -13.18 -12.42
CA THR A 600 39.15 -12.56 -11.26
C THR A 600 38.50 -11.23 -10.91
N MET A 601 38.27 -10.38 -11.90
CA MET A 601 37.61 -9.08 -11.71
C MET A 601 36.19 -9.23 -11.13
N SER A 602 35.40 -10.17 -11.64
CA SER A 602 34.06 -10.47 -11.12
C SER A 602 34.08 -10.93 -9.67
N GLN A 603 34.95 -11.89 -9.31
CA GLN A 603 35.03 -12.40 -7.93
C GLN A 603 35.44 -11.32 -6.94
N ARG A 604 36.34 -10.42 -7.33
CA ARG A 604 36.74 -9.28 -6.50
C ARG A 604 35.61 -8.27 -6.35
N ALA A 605 34.91 -7.95 -7.44
CA ALA A 605 33.73 -7.09 -7.38
C ALA A 605 32.64 -7.66 -6.46
N GLU A 606 32.35 -8.96 -6.56
CA GLU A 606 31.41 -9.64 -5.68
C GLU A 606 31.86 -9.62 -4.22
N SER A 607 33.15 -9.90 -3.96
CA SER A 607 33.70 -9.87 -2.59
C SER A 607 33.61 -8.46 -1.98
N ALA A 608 33.86 -7.42 -2.78
CA ALA A 608 33.72 -6.03 -2.37
C ALA A 608 32.27 -5.69 -1.99
N VAL A 609 31.30 -6.20 -2.75
CA VAL A 609 29.87 -6.02 -2.49
C VAL A 609 29.45 -6.78 -1.23
N VAL A 610 29.77 -8.09 -1.12
CA VAL A 610 29.43 -8.92 0.05
C VAL A 610 30.01 -8.35 1.35
N ALA A 611 31.22 -7.77 1.30
CA ALA A 611 31.87 -7.22 2.49
C ALA A 611 31.23 -5.92 3.03
N ARG A 612 30.40 -5.26 2.22
CA ARG A 612 29.90 -3.90 2.53
C ARG A 612 28.39 -3.78 2.54
N VAL A 613 27.72 -4.59 1.73
CA VAL A 613 26.27 -4.61 1.65
C VAL A 613 25.73 -5.46 2.80
N PRO A 614 24.64 -5.04 3.48
CA PRO A 614 23.99 -5.86 4.49
C PRO A 614 23.66 -7.26 3.96
N SER A 615 23.54 -8.26 4.83
CA SER A 615 23.41 -9.67 4.45
C SER A 615 22.24 -9.96 3.48
N GLY A 616 21.20 -9.12 3.45
CA GLY A 616 20.07 -9.24 2.52
C GLY A 616 20.25 -8.52 1.18
N GLY A 617 21.23 -7.64 1.03
CA GLY A 617 21.37 -6.78 -0.16
C GLY A 617 22.12 -7.44 -1.32
N PHE A 618 22.83 -8.55 -1.11
CA PHE A 618 23.45 -9.32 -2.18
C PHE A 618 23.57 -10.81 -1.82
N LEU A 619 22.67 -11.61 -2.39
CA LEU A 619 22.53 -13.04 -2.15
C LEU A 619 22.47 -13.80 -3.49
N SER A 620 22.61 -15.12 -3.44
CA SER A 620 22.38 -16.00 -4.60
C SER A 620 21.17 -16.90 -4.35
N PHE A 621 20.19 -16.87 -5.26
CA PHE A 621 19.02 -17.74 -5.26
C PHE A 621 18.94 -18.47 -6.60
N SER A 622 18.90 -19.81 -6.56
CA SER A 622 18.88 -20.66 -7.76
C SER A 622 19.95 -20.33 -8.81
N GLY A 623 21.12 -19.87 -8.38
CA GLY A 623 22.23 -19.51 -9.27
C GLY A 623 22.20 -18.09 -9.83
N SER A 624 21.20 -17.27 -9.48
CA SER A 624 21.12 -15.86 -9.87
C SER A 624 21.32 -14.94 -8.67
N PRO A 625 21.98 -13.78 -8.83
CA PRO A 625 22.08 -12.79 -7.77
C PRO A 625 20.73 -12.11 -7.53
N VAL A 626 20.34 -12.05 -6.26
CA VAL A 626 19.10 -11.45 -5.77
C VAL A 626 19.38 -10.56 -4.57
N LYS A 627 18.43 -9.68 -4.26
CA LYS A 627 18.38 -8.92 -3.01
C LYS A 627 17.02 -9.08 -2.35
N VAL A 628 16.99 -8.96 -1.03
CA VAL A 628 15.76 -8.90 -0.24
C VAL A 628 15.18 -7.50 -0.37
N GLU A 629 13.92 -7.40 -0.79
CA GLU A 629 13.21 -6.13 -0.95
C GLU A 629 11.75 -6.26 -0.52
N VAL A 630 11.17 -5.18 -0.03
CA VAL A 630 9.74 -5.06 0.31
C VAL A 630 9.06 -4.33 -0.85
N ASP A 631 8.18 -5.03 -1.58
CA ASP A 631 7.55 -4.53 -2.82
C ASP A 631 6.21 -5.26 -3.03
N THR A 632 5.37 -4.77 -3.94
CA THR A 632 4.02 -5.33 -4.20
C THR A 632 4.07 -6.68 -4.93
N LEU A 633 3.17 -7.61 -4.56
CA LEU A 633 2.98 -8.89 -5.25
C LEU A 633 2.09 -8.65 -6.47
N PRO A 634 2.48 -8.97 -7.71
CA PRO A 634 1.63 -8.69 -8.87
C PRO A 634 0.48 -9.68 -8.97
N CYS A 635 -0.48 -9.33 -9.82
CA CYS A 635 -1.71 -10.12 -10.02
C CYS A 635 -2.47 -10.34 -8.70
N THR A 636 -2.25 -9.45 -7.74
CA THR A 636 -2.97 -9.37 -6.47
C THR A 636 -3.50 -7.97 -6.25
N HIS A 637 -4.54 -7.87 -5.45
CA HIS A 637 -5.20 -6.64 -5.06
C HIS A 637 -5.48 -6.66 -3.56
N LEU A 638 -5.85 -5.50 -3.01
CA LEU A 638 -6.33 -5.42 -1.64
C LEU A 638 -7.67 -6.15 -1.54
N ILE A 639 -7.92 -6.88 -0.45
CA ILE A 639 -9.18 -7.62 -0.22
C ILE A 639 -10.40 -6.72 -0.40
N ASP A 640 -10.30 -5.49 0.13
CA ASP A 640 -11.43 -4.57 0.25
C ASP A 640 -11.60 -3.70 -1.01
N ASP A 641 -10.61 -3.66 -1.94
CA ASP A 641 -10.65 -2.84 -3.16
C ASP A 641 -9.72 -3.38 -4.27
N GLN A 642 -10.29 -3.70 -5.44
CA GLN A 642 -9.58 -4.26 -6.59
C GLN A 642 -8.73 -3.25 -7.36
N ASP A 643 -9.03 -1.95 -7.23
CA ASP A 643 -8.33 -0.86 -7.91
C ASP A 643 -7.19 -0.26 -7.04
N VAL A 644 -7.08 -0.69 -5.79
CA VAL A 644 -6.02 -0.29 -4.85
C VAL A 644 -4.86 -1.28 -4.90
N ALA A 645 -3.63 -0.74 -4.92
CA ALA A 645 -2.42 -1.54 -4.92
C ALA A 645 -2.33 -2.45 -3.68
N PRO A 646 -1.91 -3.72 -3.83
CA PRO A 646 -1.82 -4.65 -2.71
C PRO A 646 -0.73 -4.20 -1.71
N PRO A 647 -0.83 -4.60 -0.43
CA PRO A 647 0.20 -4.32 0.56
C PRO A 647 1.55 -4.90 0.12
N PRO A 648 2.67 -4.19 0.37
CA PRO A 648 3.98 -4.68 -0.02
C PRO A 648 4.37 -5.87 0.87
N VAL A 649 4.99 -6.87 0.25
CA VAL A 649 5.46 -8.10 0.91
C VAL A 649 6.96 -8.26 0.70
N LEU A 650 7.59 -9.00 1.61
CA LEU A 650 9.00 -9.33 1.50
C LEU A 650 9.21 -10.32 0.35
N GLN A 651 10.12 -10.02 -0.57
CA GLN A 651 10.41 -10.88 -1.72
C GLN A 651 11.89 -10.85 -2.13
N LEU A 652 12.31 -11.91 -2.82
CA LEU A 652 13.62 -11.96 -3.48
C LEU A 652 13.50 -11.29 -4.85
N LYS A 653 14.23 -10.18 -5.05
CA LYS A 653 14.25 -9.44 -6.31
C LYS A 653 15.55 -9.72 -7.06
N PRO A 654 15.49 -10.26 -8.29
CA PRO A 654 16.67 -10.44 -9.13
C PRO A 654 17.32 -9.11 -9.52
N PHE A 655 18.65 -9.09 -9.60
CA PHE A 655 19.37 -7.97 -10.17
C PHE A 655 19.24 -7.91 -11.70
N ASN A 656 19.16 -6.70 -12.25
CA ASN A 656 19.37 -6.42 -13.67
C ASN A 656 20.73 -5.73 -13.90
N GLU A 657 21.18 -5.64 -15.16
CA GLU A 657 22.49 -5.05 -15.51
C GLU A 657 22.70 -3.64 -14.92
N SER A 658 21.67 -2.79 -14.92
CA SER A 658 21.76 -1.43 -14.40
C SER A 658 21.92 -1.42 -12.87
N SER A 659 21.06 -2.15 -12.16
CA SER A 659 21.12 -2.25 -10.70
C SER A 659 22.42 -2.91 -10.20
N MET A 660 22.92 -3.92 -10.93
CA MET A 660 24.18 -4.59 -10.60
C MET A 660 25.37 -3.66 -10.83
N ARG A 661 25.38 -2.90 -11.94
CA ARG A 661 26.41 -1.89 -12.20
C ARG A 661 26.49 -0.88 -11.07
N THR A 662 25.37 -0.28 -10.69
CA THR A 662 25.32 0.71 -9.60
C THR A 662 25.84 0.11 -8.30
N THR A 663 25.40 -1.11 -7.96
CA THR A 663 25.84 -1.81 -6.74
C THR A 663 27.36 -2.05 -6.75
N ILE A 664 27.94 -2.43 -7.89
CA ILE A 664 29.39 -2.60 -8.03
C ILE A 664 30.12 -1.26 -7.92
N GLU A 665 29.64 -0.20 -8.58
CA GLU A 665 30.28 1.13 -8.56
C GLU A 665 30.27 1.78 -7.18
N GLU A 666 29.28 1.48 -6.35
CA GLU A 666 29.20 1.92 -4.95
C GLU A 666 30.23 1.22 -4.06
N ASN A 667 30.64 -0.01 -4.40
CA ASN A 667 31.48 -0.87 -3.54
C ASN A 667 32.89 -1.12 -4.08
N ALA A 668 33.14 -0.87 -5.37
CA ALA A 668 34.40 -1.09 -6.05
C ALA A 668 34.70 -0.01 -7.11
N ILE A 669 35.98 0.16 -7.43
CA ILE A 669 36.48 1.10 -8.44
C ILE A 669 37.41 0.34 -9.38
N PHE A 670 37.15 0.46 -10.67
CA PHE A 670 37.97 -0.13 -11.71
C PHE A 670 39.02 0.87 -12.19
N MET A 671 40.26 0.43 -12.29
CA MET A 671 41.42 1.27 -12.62
C MET A 671 42.25 0.63 -13.74
N SER A 672 42.69 1.43 -14.70
CA SER A 672 43.68 1.05 -15.72
C SER A 672 44.96 1.88 -15.54
N ARG A 673 46.09 1.37 -16.05
CA ARG A 673 47.35 2.14 -16.15
C ARG A 673 47.61 2.52 -17.60
N ASP A 674 47.87 3.80 -17.86
CA ASP A 674 48.30 4.25 -19.17
C ASP A 674 49.77 3.86 -19.47
N ALA A 675 50.21 4.02 -20.73
CA ALA A 675 51.57 3.70 -21.15
C ALA A 675 52.67 4.52 -20.46
N ARG A 676 52.30 5.57 -19.70
CA ARG A 676 53.19 6.43 -18.91
C ARG A 676 53.12 6.10 -17.41
N GLY A 677 52.34 5.09 -17.03
CA GLY A 677 52.16 4.63 -15.65
C GLY A 677 51.15 5.44 -14.84
N HIS A 678 50.37 6.34 -15.45
CA HIS A 678 49.31 7.05 -14.75
C HIS A 678 48.08 6.16 -14.58
N GLU A 679 47.53 6.15 -13.39
CA GLU A 679 46.29 5.45 -13.09
C GLU A 679 45.08 6.25 -13.57
N ARG A 680 44.17 5.59 -14.26
CA ARG A 680 42.91 6.15 -14.75
C ARG A 680 41.74 5.31 -14.24
N ARG A 681 40.68 5.98 -13.77
CA ARG A 681 39.42 5.30 -13.46
C ARG A 681 38.73 4.88 -14.76
N GLU A 682 38.30 3.63 -14.79
CA GLU A 682 37.48 3.06 -15.84
C GLU A 682 36.06 2.82 -15.33
N ASP A 683 35.12 2.75 -16.27
CA ASP A 683 33.79 2.23 -15.99
C ASP A 683 33.86 0.73 -15.73
N VAL A 684 32.87 0.17 -15.03
CA VAL A 684 32.80 -1.28 -14.79
C VAL A 684 32.71 -2.01 -16.15
N PRO A 685 33.64 -2.92 -16.48
CA PRO A 685 33.59 -3.64 -17.74
C PRO A 685 32.28 -4.42 -17.91
N ALA A 686 31.63 -4.29 -19.07
CA ALA A 686 30.32 -4.91 -19.30
C ALA A 686 30.32 -6.45 -19.17
N ASN A 687 31.43 -7.09 -19.52
CA ASN A 687 31.65 -8.53 -19.35
C ASN A 687 31.75 -8.94 -17.86
N VAL A 688 32.27 -8.08 -16.98
CA VAL A 688 32.29 -8.31 -15.53
C VAL A 688 30.86 -8.33 -14.99
N ILE A 689 30.03 -7.34 -15.36
CA ILE A 689 28.61 -7.26 -14.96
C ILE A 689 27.86 -8.52 -15.41
N LYS A 690 28.01 -8.89 -16.68
CA LYS A 690 27.36 -10.09 -17.24
C LYS A 690 27.80 -11.36 -16.51
N ASN A 691 29.08 -11.48 -16.20
CA ASN A 691 29.59 -12.67 -15.52
C ASN A 691 29.08 -12.76 -14.07
N VAL A 692 28.99 -11.64 -13.33
CA VAL A 692 28.39 -11.61 -11.98
C VAL A 692 26.90 -12.01 -12.00
N LEU A 693 26.15 -11.58 -13.03
CA LEU A 693 24.74 -11.92 -13.18
C LEU A 693 24.48 -13.38 -13.54
N VAL A 694 25.34 -13.97 -14.38
CA VAL A 694 25.15 -15.32 -14.91
C VAL A 694 25.82 -16.38 -14.04
N ASN A 695 26.98 -16.08 -13.46
CA ASN A 695 27.82 -17.03 -12.73
C ASN A 695 28.34 -16.40 -11.41
N PRO A 696 27.46 -16.07 -10.45
CA PRO A 696 27.89 -15.55 -9.16
C PRO A 696 28.83 -16.55 -8.47
N SER A 697 29.92 -16.08 -7.87
CA SER A 697 30.87 -16.97 -7.21
C SER A 697 30.27 -17.64 -5.97
N PRO A 698 30.84 -18.77 -5.51
CA PRO A 698 30.41 -19.43 -4.28
C PRO A 698 30.56 -18.57 -3.00
N ARG A 699 31.25 -17.43 -3.08
CA ARG A 699 31.39 -16.48 -1.96
C ARG A 699 30.14 -15.66 -1.74
N VAL A 700 29.27 -15.55 -2.75
CA VAL A 700 27.97 -14.91 -2.60
C VAL A 700 27.09 -15.84 -1.75
N PRO A 701 26.59 -15.39 -0.58
CA PRO A 701 25.82 -16.27 0.30
C PRO A 701 24.56 -16.78 -0.40
N ARG A 702 24.30 -18.08 -0.27
CA ARG A 702 23.13 -18.71 -0.88
C ARG A 702 21.92 -18.57 0.02
N VAL A 703 20.82 -18.09 -0.55
CA VAL A 703 19.51 -18.08 0.09
C VAL A 703 18.63 -19.16 -0.54
N THR A 704 17.86 -19.87 0.29
CA THR A 704 16.92 -20.93 -0.14
C THR A 704 15.48 -20.51 0.02
N GLY A 705 15.20 -19.49 0.85
CA GLY A 705 13.89 -18.92 1.05
C GLY A 705 13.90 -17.78 2.06
N LEU A 706 12.81 -17.00 2.09
CA LEU A 706 12.59 -15.92 3.04
C LEU A 706 11.60 -16.35 4.12
N ILE A 707 11.91 -16.00 5.37
CA ILE A 707 10.99 -16.13 6.50
C ILE A 707 10.83 -14.78 7.18
N SER A 708 9.60 -14.45 7.56
CA SER A 708 9.22 -13.23 8.27
C SER A 708 8.87 -13.50 9.75
N HIS A 709 9.22 -14.69 10.24
CA HIS A 709 9.00 -15.15 11.60
C HIS A 709 10.01 -16.25 11.98
N PRO A 710 10.28 -16.45 13.28
CA PRO A 710 11.04 -17.60 13.76
C PRO A 710 10.40 -18.94 13.35
N VAL A 711 11.24 -19.94 13.08
CA VAL A 711 10.82 -21.29 12.66
C VAL A 711 11.56 -22.36 13.46
N VAL A 712 10.98 -23.55 13.59
CA VAL A 712 11.59 -24.67 14.31
C VAL A 712 12.05 -25.73 13.31
N LEU A 713 13.37 -25.93 13.23
CA LEU A 713 13.95 -26.94 12.35
C LEU A 713 13.59 -28.36 12.82
N PRO A 714 13.57 -29.37 11.93
CA PRO A 714 13.24 -30.76 12.31
C PRO A 714 14.13 -31.37 13.40
N ASN A 715 15.34 -30.83 13.60
CA ASN A 715 16.27 -31.21 14.67
C ASN A 715 15.97 -30.51 16.02
N GLY A 716 14.95 -29.65 16.09
CA GLY A 716 14.57 -28.87 17.27
C GLY A 716 15.26 -27.51 17.40
N GLU A 717 16.17 -27.14 16.49
CA GLU A 717 16.84 -25.83 16.49
C GLU A 717 15.84 -24.72 16.14
N ILE A 718 15.77 -23.69 16.99
CA ILE A 718 14.90 -22.53 16.78
C ILE A 718 15.70 -21.46 16.02
N VAL A 719 15.28 -21.14 14.80
CA VAL A 719 15.88 -20.08 13.99
C VAL A 719 15.12 -18.79 14.27
N ALA A 720 15.71 -17.91 15.09
CA ALA A 720 15.07 -16.67 15.54
C ALA A 720 15.95 -15.41 15.44
N VAL A 721 17.14 -15.52 14.84
CA VAL A 721 18.08 -14.41 14.67
C VAL A 721 17.94 -13.84 13.25
N ASP A 722 17.88 -12.51 13.14
CA ASP A 722 17.77 -11.83 11.84
C ASP A 722 18.97 -12.14 10.95
N GLY A 723 18.73 -12.31 9.65
CA GLY A 723 19.76 -12.61 8.66
C GLY A 723 19.76 -14.05 8.16
N LEU A 724 20.85 -14.44 7.50
CA LEU A 724 20.98 -15.73 6.83
C LEU A 724 21.37 -16.85 7.81
N HIS A 725 20.50 -17.84 7.94
CA HIS A 725 20.81 -19.07 8.66
C HIS A 725 21.69 -20.00 7.80
N ALA A 726 22.98 -20.08 8.13
CA ALA A 726 24.00 -20.72 7.30
C ALA A 726 23.71 -22.19 6.91
N LYS A 727 23.09 -22.98 7.80
CA LYS A 727 22.85 -24.41 7.54
C LYS A 727 21.71 -24.65 6.56
N THR A 728 20.64 -23.85 6.64
CA THR A 728 19.41 -24.04 5.83
C THR A 728 19.35 -23.10 4.64
N GLY A 729 20.10 -22.00 4.67
CA GLY A 729 20.01 -20.92 3.70
C GLY A 729 18.74 -20.08 3.84
N LEU A 730 17.94 -20.26 4.89
CA LEU A 730 16.77 -19.41 5.15
C LEU A 730 17.23 -18.05 5.63
N PHE A 731 16.62 -16.98 5.12
CA PHE A 731 16.89 -15.62 5.55
C PHE A 731 15.71 -15.09 6.37
N LEU A 732 15.94 -14.82 7.66
CA LEU A 732 14.96 -14.19 8.54
C LEU A 732 15.08 -12.68 8.44
N HIS A 733 13.94 -11.99 8.28
CA HIS A 733 13.89 -10.54 8.24
C HIS A 733 12.74 -9.99 9.10
N GLY A 734 13.05 -9.04 9.98
CA GLY A 734 12.06 -8.17 10.63
C GLY A 734 11.24 -8.83 11.74
N ALA A 735 11.64 -10.02 12.20
CA ALA A 735 10.94 -10.75 13.26
C ALA A 735 11.89 -11.54 14.18
N ALA A 736 13.14 -11.09 14.32
CA ALA A 736 14.04 -11.67 15.30
C ALA A 736 13.44 -11.57 16.72
N MET A 737 13.53 -12.67 17.47
CA MET A 737 12.87 -12.77 18.77
C MET A 737 13.72 -13.57 19.77
N GLY A 738 14.03 -12.96 20.91
CA GLY A 738 14.68 -13.63 22.03
C GLY A 738 13.71 -14.39 22.93
N GLY A 739 14.24 -15.29 23.77
CA GLY A 739 13.48 -16.01 24.79
C GLY A 739 12.54 -17.11 24.27
N LEU A 740 12.67 -17.50 22.99
CA LEU A 740 11.93 -18.64 22.44
C LEU A 740 12.52 -19.95 22.97
N ARG A 741 11.64 -20.82 23.46
CA ARG A 741 12.02 -22.11 24.05
C ARG A 741 10.99 -23.19 23.74
N PRO A 742 11.37 -24.48 23.80
CA PRO A 742 10.40 -25.57 23.84
C PRO A 742 9.47 -25.44 25.04
N TYR A 743 8.18 -25.72 24.82
CA TYR A 743 7.18 -25.83 25.88
C TYR A 743 7.10 -27.25 26.43
N THR A 744 6.65 -27.38 27.68
CA THR A 744 6.14 -28.65 28.21
C THR A 744 4.79 -28.99 27.58
N GLN A 745 4.34 -30.25 27.70
CA GLN A 745 3.06 -30.67 27.14
C GLN A 745 1.87 -29.86 27.70
N ALA A 746 1.90 -29.54 29.01
CA ALA A 746 0.86 -28.73 29.65
C ALA A 746 0.86 -27.27 29.16
N GLU A 747 2.04 -26.67 28.98
CA GLU A 747 2.18 -25.34 28.39
C GLU A 747 1.71 -25.33 26.93
N ALA A 748 2.02 -26.38 26.16
CA ALA A 748 1.60 -26.54 24.79
C ALA A 748 0.07 -26.68 24.66
N ALA A 749 -0.58 -27.42 25.57
CA ALA A 749 -2.04 -27.50 25.62
C ALA A 749 -2.69 -26.14 25.92
N ALA A 750 -2.14 -25.39 26.89
CA ALA A 750 -2.62 -24.04 27.19
C ALA A 750 -2.38 -23.07 26.02
N ALA A 751 -1.25 -23.19 25.33
CA ALA A 751 -0.92 -22.42 24.13
C ALA A 751 -1.87 -22.72 22.97
N LEU A 752 -2.20 -23.99 22.73
CA LEU A 752 -3.14 -24.41 21.71
C LEU A 752 -4.54 -23.83 21.96
N ALA A 753 -5.00 -23.87 23.21
CA ALA A 753 -6.27 -23.24 23.61
C ALA A 753 -6.24 -21.71 23.44
N ARG A 754 -5.12 -21.05 23.80
CA ARG A 754 -4.95 -19.60 23.56
C ARG A 754 -5.01 -19.25 22.08
N LEU A 755 -4.31 -20.00 21.21
CA LEU A 755 -4.34 -19.77 19.76
C LEU A 755 -5.77 -19.87 19.23
N HIS A 756 -6.52 -20.89 19.66
CA HIS A 756 -7.93 -21.04 19.30
C HIS A 756 -8.77 -19.83 19.72
N VAL A 757 -8.63 -19.36 20.96
CA VAL A 757 -9.41 -18.22 21.48
C VAL A 757 -9.02 -16.91 20.79
N LEU A 758 -7.71 -16.62 20.68
CA LEU A 758 -7.20 -15.35 20.16
C LEU A 758 -7.50 -15.14 18.69
N LEU A 759 -7.38 -16.19 17.88
CA LEU A 759 -7.55 -16.09 16.43
C LEU A 759 -8.93 -16.54 15.97
N PHE A 760 -9.50 -17.54 16.63
CA PHE A 760 -10.62 -18.28 16.08
C PHE A 760 -11.86 -18.32 16.98
N GLY A 761 -11.82 -17.70 18.17
CA GLY A 761 -12.89 -17.76 19.17
C GLY A 761 -14.21 -17.13 18.72
N GLU A 762 -14.18 -16.25 17.73
CA GLU A 762 -15.37 -15.64 17.14
C GLU A 762 -15.90 -16.40 15.92
N PHE A 763 -15.21 -17.43 15.40
CA PHE A 763 -15.68 -18.17 14.23
C PHE A 763 -16.67 -19.27 14.63
N GLU A 764 -17.71 -19.43 13.80
CA GLU A 764 -18.67 -20.52 13.94
C GLU A 764 -18.22 -21.68 13.03
N PHE A 765 -17.36 -22.53 13.58
CA PHE A 765 -16.94 -23.77 12.94
C PHE A 765 -18.06 -24.80 12.93
N ALA A 766 -18.13 -25.61 11.87
CA ALA A 766 -19.08 -26.71 11.78
C ALA A 766 -18.82 -27.79 12.84
N SER A 767 -17.55 -27.99 13.21
CA SER A 767 -17.14 -28.91 14.26
C SER A 767 -15.89 -28.43 15.01
N GLU A 768 -15.58 -29.05 16.16
CA GLU A 768 -14.33 -28.79 16.89
C GLU A 768 -13.09 -29.13 16.03
N LEU A 769 -13.20 -30.15 15.17
CA LEU A 769 -12.15 -30.54 14.24
C LEU A 769 -11.80 -29.39 13.28
N ASP A 770 -12.79 -28.64 12.79
CA ASP A 770 -12.56 -27.50 11.88
C ASP A 770 -11.75 -26.38 12.55
N GLY A 771 -11.94 -26.15 13.85
CA GLY A 771 -11.11 -25.23 14.65
C GLY A 771 -9.65 -25.68 14.71
N TYR A 772 -9.40 -26.97 14.92
CA TYR A 772 -8.04 -27.52 14.87
C TYR A 772 -7.44 -27.51 13.46
N ILE A 773 -8.26 -27.66 12.41
CA ILE A 773 -7.82 -27.54 11.01
C ILE A 773 -7.36 -26.11 10.71
N ALA A 774 -8.07 -25.09 11.21
CA ALA A 774 -7.63 -23.69 11.07
C ALA A 774 -6.26 -23.46 11.75
N ILE A 775 -6.05 -24.02 12.95
CA ILE A 775 -4.76 -24.00 13.64
C ILE A 775 -3.69 -24.77 12.84
N ALA A 776 -4.02 -25.93 12.28
CA ALA A 776 -3.09 -26.68 11.44
C ALA A 776 -2.70 -25.87 10.18
N GLY A 777 -3.63 -25.14 9.57
CA GLY A 777 -3.35 -24.20 8.49
C GLY A 777 -2.37 -23.09 8.91
N LEU A 778 -2.56 -22.52 10.10
CA LEU A 778 -1.66 -21.54 10.70
C LEU A 778 -0.24 -22.11 10.89
N LEU A 779 -0.10 -23.23 11.61
CA LEU A 779 1.19 -23.89 11.83
C LEU A 779 1.87 -24.32 10.52
N THR A 780 1.07 -24.77 9.53
CA THR A 780 1.57 -25.11 8.19
C THR A 780 2.21 -23.90 7.53
N GLY A 781 1.62 -22.71 7.63
CA GLY A 781 2.22 -21.49 7.12
C GLY A 781 3.54 -21.15 7.81
N PHE A 782 3.57 -21.23 9.15
CA PHE A 782 4.75 -20.89 9.95
C PHE A 782 5.95 -21.78 9.63
N GLU A 783 5.71 -23.08 9.47
CA GLU A 783 6.77 -24.05 9.18
C GLU A 783 6.91 -24.36 7.67
N ARG A 784 6.15 -23.68 6.79
CA ARG A 784 6.00 -24.04 5.37
C ARG A 784 7.32 -24.16 4.64
N ARG A 785 8.27 -23.27 4.95
CA ARG A 785 9.60 -23.17 4.32
C ARG A 785 10.50 -24.38 4.57
N LEU A 786 10.17 -25.19 5.57
CA LEU A 786 10.92 -26.39 5.93
C LEU A 786 10.36 -27.65 5.27
N MET A 787 9.19 -27.55 4.62
CA MET A 787 8.47 -28.71 4.09
C MET A 787 8.59 -28.78 2.57
N PRO A 788 9.17 -29.85 2.00
CA PRO A 788 9.19 -30.07 0.56
C PRO A 788 7.79 -30.17 -0.06
N SER A 789 6.82 -30.65 0.72
CA SER A 789 5.41 -30.79 0.34
C SER A 789 4.53 -30.62 1.57
N ALA A 790 3.35 -30.02 1.39
CA ALA A 790 2.40 -29.77 2.48
C ALA A 790 0.97 -29.69 1.92
N PRO A 791 -0.05 -30.04 2.71
CA PRO A 791 -1.42 -29.80 2.31
C PRO A 791 -1.75 -28.30 2.31
N GLY A 792 -2.74 -27.92 1.50
CA GLY A 792 -3.30 -26.58 1.44
C GLY A 792 -4.49 -26.45 2.39
N LEU A 793 -4.96 -25.22 2.60
CA LEU A 793 -6.13 -24.95 3.43
C LEU A 793 -7.31 -24.51 2.56
N ALA A 794 -8.43 -25.24 2.63
CA ALA A 794 -9.67 -24.87 1.97
C ALA A 794 -10.68 -24.38 3.01
N VAL A 795 -11.02 -23.09 3.00
CA VAL A 795 -11.99 -22.49 3.93
C VAL A 795 -13.34 -22.42 3.23
N LEU A 796 -14.26 -23.30 3.61
CA LEU A 796 -15.54 -23.50 2.95
C LEU A 796 -16.70 -23.10 3.86
N ALA A 797 -17.82 -22.70 3.27
CA ALA A 797 -19.06 -22.44 3.99
C ALA A 797 -20.25 -22.72 3.08
N SER A 798 -21.43 -22.92 3.69
CA SER A 798 -22.70 -23.08 2.98
C SER A 798 -23.29 -21.76 2.47
N ARG A 799 -22.86 -20.62 3.03
CA ARG A 799 -23.37 -19.28 2.71
C ARG A 799 -22.25 -18.28 2.42
N GLN A 800 -22.62 -17.20 1.73
CA GLN A 800 -21.77 -16.02 1.61
C GLN A 800 -21.65 -15.31 2.97
N SER A 801 -20.62 -14.47 3.13
CA SER A 801 -20.39 -13.65 4.32
C SER A 801 -20.20 -14.41 5.65
N SER A 802 -19.83 -15.70 5.57
CA SER A 802 -19.54 -16.53 6.76
C SER A 802 -18.16 -16.30 7.40
N GLY A 803 -17.37 -15.33 6.94
CA GLY A 803 -16.02 -15.06 7.45
C GLY A 803 -14.87 -15.86 6.80
N LYS A 804 -15.08 -16.54 5.67
CA LYS A 804 -14.05 -17.38 4.99
C LYS A 804 -12.78 -16.59 4.66
N THR A 805 -12.95 -15.47 3.95
CA THR A 805 -11.85 -14.56 3.58
C THR A 805 -11.22 -13.92 4.81
N THR A 806 -12.02 -13.60 5.84
CA THR A 806 -11.53 -13.09 7.12
C THR A 806 -10.61 -14.08 7.84
N LEU A 807 -10.97 -15.37 7.87
CA LEU A 807 -10.14 -16.42 8.48
C LEU A 807 -8.80 -16.53 7.75
N ALA A 808 -8.82 -16.57 6.42
CA ALA A 808 -7.60 -16.57 5.59
C ALA A 808 -6.75 -15.30 5.84
N ARG A 809 -7.39 -14.13 5.92
CA ARG A 809 -6.75 -12.84 6.21
C ARG A 809 -6.05 -12.85 7.57
N MET A 810 -6.70 -13.39 8.62
CA MET A 810 -6.11 -13.50 9.96
C MET A 810 -4.87 -14.39 9.98
N ILE A 811 -4.91 -15.54 9.31
CA ILE A 811 -3.75 -16.44 9.17
C ILE A 811 -2.60 -15.70 8.47
N HIS A 812 -2.87 -14.99 7.37
CA HIS A 812 -1.86 -14.22 6.66
C HIS A 812 -1.22 -13.13 7.53
N VAL A 813 -2.04 -12.38 8.29
CA VAL A 813 -1.55 -11.30 9.17
C VAL A 813 -0.71 -11.87 10.30
N ALA A 814 -1.10 -13.02 10.86
CA ALA A 814 -0.29 -13.71 11.86
C ALA A 814 1.07 -14.12 11.28
N LEU A 815 1.08 -14.69 10.07
CA LEU A 815 2.29 -15.13 9.36
C LEU A 815 3.23 -13.95 9.05
N THR A 816 2.71 -12.95 8.33
CA THR A 816 3.55 -11.92 7.68
C THR A 816 3.62 -10.60 8.45
N GLY A 817 2.67 -10.34 9.35
CA GLY A 817 2.47 -9.02 9.96
C GLY A 817 1.76 -8.02 9.03
N HIS A 818 1.61 -8.35 7.74
CA HIS A 818 0.99 -7.52 6.72
C HIS A 818 -0.40 -8.03 6.35
N ASP A 819 -1.20 -7.12 5.80
CA ASP A 819 -2.52 -7.50 5.32
C ASP A 819 -2.44 -8.42 4.09
N MET A 820 -3.48 -9.19 3.81
CA MET A 820 -3.44 -10.27 2.83
C MET A 820 -3.69 -9.79 1.40
N PRO A 821 -2.75 -9.99 0.46
CA PRO A 821 -3.02 -9.85 -0.96
C PRO A 821 -3.87 -11.05 -1.44
N VAL A 822 -4.89 -10.78 -2.24
CA VAL A 822 -5.76 -11.82 -2.82
C VAL A 822 -5.61 -11.93 -4.32
N THR A 823 -5.83 -13.13 -4.84
CA THR A 823 -5.84 -13.40 -6.27
C THR A 823 -7.11 -14.13 -6.69
N THR A 824 -7.51 -13.92 -7.94
CA THR A 824 -8.66 -14.60 -8.56
C THR A 824 -8.21 -15.75 -9.45
N LEU A 825 -9.01 -16.81 -9.48
CA LEU A 825 -8.72 -17.97 -10.31
C LEU A 825 -9.04 -17.67 -11.79
N SER A 826 -8.10 -17.90 -12.70
CA SER A 826 -8.38 -17.90 -14.14
C SER A 826 -9.04 -19.23 -14.57
N GLU A 827 -10.02 -19.14 -15.47
CA GLU A 827 -10.72 -20.30 -16.03
C GLU A 827 -9.85 -21.12 -17.02
N SER A 828 -8.78 -20.52 -17.56
CA SER A 828 -7.87 -21.19 -18.49
C SER A 828 -6.72 -21.85 -17.75
N SER A 829 -6.55 -23.17 -17.95
CA SER A 829 -5.44 -23.92 -17.35
C SER A 829 -4.05 -23.38 -17.74
N GLU A 830 -3.90 -22.81 -18.94
CA GLU A 830 -2.64 -22.21 -19.39
C GLU A 830 -2.38 -20.85 -18.76
N GLU A 831 -3.42 -20.04 -18.53
CA GLU A 831 -3.29 -18.79 -17.79
C GLU A 831 -3.02 -19.04 -16.31
N LEU A 832 -3.67 -20.05 -15.72
CA LEU A 832 -3.41 -20.45 -14.34
C LEU A 832 -1.95 -20.86 -14.13
N LYS A 833 -1.37 -21.69 -15.01
CA LYS A 833 0.06 -22.06 -14.94
C LYS A 833 0.97 -20.84 -14.96
N LYS A 834 0.72 -19.91 -15.88
CA LYS A 834 1.47 -18.65 -16.01
C LYS A 834 1.40 -17.80 -14.74
N HIS A 835 0.21 -17.69 -14.17
CA HIS A 835 -0.05 -16.95 -12.94
C HIS A 835 0.68 -17.58 -11.75
N LEU A 836 0.54 -18.90 -11.56
CA LEU A 836 1.21 -19.65 -10.49
C LEU A 836 2.73 -19.53 -10.57
N LEU A 837 3.32 -19.66 -11.77
CA LEU A 837 4.76 -19.47 -11.96
C LEU A 837 5.19 -18.05 -11.57
N ALA A 838 4.45 -17.02 -12.02
CA ALA A 838 4.77 -15.62 -11.70
C ALA A 838 4.73 -15.32 -10.19
N MET A 839 3.85 -15.98 -9.44
CA MET A 839 3.81 -15.89 -7.98
C MET A 839 4.98 -16.63 -7.34
N LEU A 840 5.23 -17.88 -7.72
CA LEU A 840 6.29 -18.71 -7.14
C LEU A 840 7.70 -18.17 -7.38
N VAL A 841 7.95 -17.44 -8.48
CA VAL A 841 9.22 -16.73 -8.71
C VAL A 841 9.57 -15.77 -7.57
N ARG A 842 8.56 -15.20 -6.91
CA ARG A 842 8.74 -14.26 -5.77
C ARG A 842 8.74 -14.96 -4.42
N ALA A 843 8.34 -16.23 -4.40
CA ALA A 843 8.25 -17.09 -3.23
C ALA A 843 7.47 -16.45 -2.05
N PRO A 844 6.19 -16.07 -2.19
CA PRO A 844 5.40 -15.57 -1.06
C PRO A 844 5.22 -16.64 0.03
N GLU A 845 5.04 -16.24 1.29
CA GLU A 845 4.74 -17.17 2.39
C GLU A 845 3.38 -17.85 2.21
N MET A 846 2.38 -17.11 1.73
CA MET A 846 1.02 -17.59 1.54
C MET A 846 0.37 -16.95 0.30
N VAL A 847 -0.43 -17.72 -0.42
CA VAL A 847 -1.28 -17.23 -1.51
C VAL A 847 -2.72 -17.68 -1.26
N CYS A 848 -3.64 -16.71 -1.26
CA CYS A 848 -5.07 -16.95 -1.14
C CYS A 848 -5.77 -16.74 -2.49
N ILE A 849 -6.35 -17.83 -3.01
CA ILE A 849 -7.26 -17.78 -4.16
C ILE A 849 -8.67 -17.60 -3.59
N ASP A 850 -9.17 -16.37 -3.66
CA ASP A 850 -10.43 -16.01 -3.02
C ASP A 850 -11.62 -16.20 -3.97
N ASN A 851 -12.74 -16.64 -3.40
CA ASN A 851 -14.05 -16.77 -4.05
C ASN A 851 -14.06 -17.66 -5.29
N ILE A 852 -13.66 -18.93 -5.13
CA ILE A 852 -13.88 -19.95 -6.17
C ILE A 852 -15.39 -20.14 -6.33
N GLY A 853 -15.85 -20.20 -7.60
CA GLY A 853 -17.26 -20.19 -7.96
C GLY A 853 -18.12 -21.21 -7.20
N ASP A 854 -19.32 -20.79 -6.80
CA ASP A 854 -20.26 -21.58 -6.00
C ASP A 854 -20.66 -22.88 -6.72
N GLY A 855 -20.73 -23.98 -5.96
CA GLY A 855 -21.10 -25.30 -6.46
C GLY A 855 -20.12 -25.92 -7.46
N MET A 856 -18.96 -25.30 -7.71
CA MET A 856 -17.95 -25.85 -8.63
C MET A 856 -17.17 -27.00 -8.00
N THR A 857 -16.70 -27.93 -8.82
CA THR A 857 -15.65 -28.87 -8.42
C THR A 857 -14.28 -28.28 -8.72
N PHE A 858 -13.53 -27.89 -7.70
CA PHE A 858 -12.17 -27.41 -7.85
C PHE A 858 -11.24 -28.56 -8.29
N ARG A 859 -10.57 -28.35 -9.42
CA ARG A 859 -9.61 -29.29 -10.03
C ARG A 859 -8.43 -28.52 -10.60
N SER A 860 -7.21 -28.84 -10.15
CA SER A 860 -6.00 -28.22 -10.68
C SER A 860 -4.82 -29.18 -10.58
N ALA A 861 -4.53 -29.86 -11.69
CA ALA A 861 -3.36 -30.74 -11.80
C ALA A 861 -2.06 -29.97 -11.53
N THR A 862 -1.98 -28.70 -11.92
CA THR A 862 -0.81 -27.84 -11.68
C THR A 862 -0.61 -27.58 -10.20
N LEU A 863 -1.64 -27.14 -9.46
CA LEU A 863 -1.54 -26.91 -8.01
C LEU A 863 -1.29 -28.22 -7.26
N ALA A 864 -1.97 -29.30 -7.65
CA ALA A 864 -1.73 -30.62 -7.07
C ALA A 864 -0.26 -31.05 -7.21
N SER A 865 0.37 -30.76 -8.35
CA SER A 865 1.81 -31.01 -8.58
C SER A 865 2.71 -30.12 -7.71
N ILE A 866 2.42 -28.82 -7.65
CA ILE A 866 3.14 -27.82 -6.83
C ILE A 866 3.10 -28.20 -5.34
N MET A 867 1.95 -28.64 -4.83
CA MET A 867 1.79 -29.00 -3.41
C MET A 867 2.50 -30.31 -3.03
N THR A 868 2.83 -31.16 -4.00
CA THR A 868 3.46 -32.48 -3.76
C THR A 868 4.93 -32.56 -4.16
N SER A 869 5.52 -31.48 -4.67
CA SER A 869 6.90 -31.45 -5.16
C SER A 869 7.63 -30.26 -4.57
N SER A 870 8.93 -30.38 -4.26
CA SER A 870 9.74 -29.30 -3.68
C SER A 870 10.12 -28.19 -4.66
N SER A 871 10.01 -28.46 -5.95
CA SER A 871 10.23 -27.47 -6.99
C SER A 871 9.25 -27.66 -8.14
N TYR A 872 9.01 -26.57 -8.86
CA TYR A 872 8.18 -26.51 -10.04
C TYR A 872 8.99 -25.85 -11.16
N ARG A 873 9.03 -26.48 -12.33
CA ARG A 873 9.78 -25.96 -13.48
C ARG A 873 8.85 -25.72 -14.65
N ASP A 874 8.90 -24.51 -15.20
CA ASP A 874 8.08 -24.14 -16.35
C ASP A 874 8.72 -22.98 -17.15
N ARG A 875 8.20 -22.72 -18.35
CA ARG A 875 8.71 -21.67 -19.25
C ARG A 875 8.19 -20.30 -18.86
N ARG A 876 9.10 -19.32 -18.80
CA ARG A 876 8.75 -17.92 -18.54
C ARG A 876 8.04 -17.31 -19.75
N LEU A 877 6.98 -16.54 -19.50
CA LEU A 877 6.20 -15.86 -20.53
C LEU A 877 7.06 -14.91 -21.39
N GLY A 878 6.91 -15.01 -22.72
CA GLY A 878 7.53 -14.10 -23.68
C GLY A 878 9.00 -14.39 -23.99
N VAL A 879 9.61 -15.41 -23.38
CA VAL A 879 11.01 -15.82 -23.59
C VAL A 879 11.13 -17.35 -23.58
N SER A 880 12.08 -17.91 -24.34
CA SER A 880 12.33 -19.36 -24.38
C SER A 880 13.23 -19.84 -23.22
N GLU A 881 12.98 -19.34 -22.02
CA GLU A 881 13.78 -19.60 -20.82
C GLU A 881 12.94 -20.39 -19.80
N GLU A 882 13.46 -21.51 -19.31
CA GLU A 882 12.83 -22.30 -18.25
C GLU A 882 13.29 -21.81 -16.88
N VAL A 883 12.36 -21.65 -15.96
CA VAL A 883 12.63 -21.19 -14.59
C VAL A 883 12.26 -22.30 -13.62
N ASP A 884 13.18 -22.62 -12.72
CA ASP A 884 12.97 -23.57 -11.63
C ASP A 884 12.67 -22.79 -10.33
N VAL A 885 11.48 -22.98 -9.78
CA VAL A 885 10.99 -22.25 -8.61
C VAL A 885 10.68 -23.19 -7.45
N ARG A 886 10.85 -22.66 -6.25
CA ARG A 886 10.53 -23.30 -4.97
C ARG A 886 9.01 -23.25 -4.74
N THR A 887 8.44 -24.32 -4.17
CA THR A 887 6.98 -24.47 -3.99
C THR A 887 6.52 -24.24 -2.56
N GLU A 888 7.45 -23.84 -1.67
CA GLU A 888 7.24 -23.62 -0.24
C GLU A 888 6.41 -22.36 0.08
N THR A 889 5.19 -22.35 -0.44
CA THR A 889 4.13 -21.36 -0.23
C THR A 889 2.90 -22.10 0.31
N LEU A 890 2.24 -21.52 1.31
CA LEU A 890 0.95 -22.02 1.79
C LEU A 890 -0.15 -21.60 0.79
N TRP A 891 -0.87 -22.59 0.26
CA TRP A 891 -2.01 -22.34 -0.61
C TRP A 891 -3.30 -22.34 0.19
N VAL A 892 -4.07 -21.26 0.07
CA VAL A 892 -5.39 -21.12 0.68
C VAL A 892 -6.42 -20.91 -0.42
N ILE A 893 -7.54 -21.62 -0.35
CA ILE A 893 -8.70 -21.40 -1.22
C ILE A 893 -9.92 -21.09 -0.37
N THR A 894 -10.77 -20.21 -0.86
CA THR A 894 -12.08 -19.95 -0.26
C THR A 894 -13.18 -20.21 -1.29
N GLY A 895 -14.34 -20.71 -0.83
CA GLY A 895 -15.46 -20.97 -1.71
C GLY A 895 -16.75 -21.30 -0.96
N ASN A 896 -17.87 -21.11 -1.63
CA ASN A 896 -19.18 -21.57 -1.16
C ASN A 896 -19.46 -22.94 -1.79
N ASN A 897 -19.94 -23.90 -0.98
CA ASN A 897 -20.31 -25.25 -1.43
C ASN A 897 -19.31 -25.91 -2.39
N LEU A 898 -18.01 -25.64 -2.21
CA LEU A 898 -16.97 -26.07 -3.12
C LEU A 898 -16.73 -27.58 -2.98
N GLN A 899 -16.72 -28.29 -4.09
CA GLN A 899 -16.36 -29.70 -4.12
C GLN A 899 -14.90 -29.85 -4.53
N LEU A 900 -14.21 -30.84 -3.99
CA LEU A 900 -12.83 -31.17 -4.38
C LEU A 900 -12.84 -32.30 -5.41
N GLY A 901 -11.97 -32.21 -6.41
CA GLY A 901 -11.69 -33.32 -7.31
C GLY A 901 -10.99 -34.49 -6.60
N ALA A 902 -10.90 -35.63 -7.30
CA ALA A 902 -10.37 -36.88 -6.77
C ALA A 902 -8.93 -36.75 -6.24
N ASP A 903 -8.11 -35.94 -6.90
CA ASP A 903 -6.74 -35.65 -6.47
C ASP A 903 -6.70 -34.67 -5.30
N GLU A 904 -7.58 -33.69 -5.30
CA GLU A 904 -7.64 -32.59 -4.35
C GLU A 904 -8.08 -33.05 -2.95
N ILE A 905 -8.95 -34.05 -2.85
CA ILE A 905 -9.46 -34.63 -1.59
C ILE A 905 -8.36 -34.95 -0.56
N THR A 906 -7.19 -35.39 -1.02
CA THR A 906 -6.07 -35.80 -0.15
C THR A 906 -4.98 -34.73 0.02
N ARG A 907 -5.17 -33.55 -0.60
CA ARG A 907 -4.18 -32.47 -0.65
C ARG A 907 -4.68 -31.18 0.02
N TRP A 908 -5.97 -31.08 0.32
CA TRP A 908 -6.58 -29.94 0.98
C TRP A 908 -7.15 -30.33 2.34
N MET A 909 -6.76 -29.60 3.38
CA MET A 909 -7.44 -29.61 4.66
C MET A 909 -8.65 -28.70 4.55
N VAL A 910 -9.85 -29.27 4.66
CA VAL A 910 -11.11 -28.54 4.51
C VAL A 910 -11.58 -28.06 5.88
N CYS A 911 -11.56 -26.75 6.09
CA CYS A 911 -12.12 -26.08 7.26
C CYS A 911 -13.51 -25.54 6.91
N ARG A 912 -14.55 -26.05 7.56
CA ARG A 912 -15.94 -25.65 7.33
C ARG A 912 -16.42 -24.64 8.36
N LEU A 913 -16.95 -23.52 7.87
CA LEU A 913 -17.68 -22.53 8.66
C LEU A 913 -19.18 -22.73 8.46
N GLU A 914 -19.92 -22.79 9.56
CA GLU A 914 -21.37 -22.95 9.57
C GLU A 914 -22.00 -21.86 10.44
N PRO A 915 -22.39 -20.72 9.83
CA PRO A 915 -23.04 -19.66 10.56
C PRO A 915 -24.34 -20.13 11.21
N LYS A 916 -24.54 -19.81 12.49
CA LYS A 916 -25.75 -20.19 13.24
C LYS A 916 -26.96 -19.32 12.92
N THR A 917 -26.79 -18.29 12.08
CA THR A 917 -27.83 -17.32 11.74
C THR A 917 -28.20 -17.36 10.25
N SER A 918 -29.42 -16.93 9.93
CA SER A 918 -29.92 -16.82 8.56
C SER A 918 -29.29 -15.65 7.78
N ARG A 919 -28.75 -14.65 8.47
CA ARG A 919 -28.10 -13.45 7.93
C ARG A 919 -26.71 -13.25 8.54
N PRO A 920 -25.69 -14.01 8.10
CA PRO A 920 -24.33 -13.89 8.63
C PRO A 920 -23.71 -12.50 8.41
N GLU A 921 -24.15 -11.78 7.38
CA GLU A 921 -23.71 -10.43 7.02
C GLU A 921 -24.09 -9.34 8.03
N GLU A 922 -25.11 -9.55 8.84
CA GLU A 922 -25.54 -8.61 9.90
C GLU A 922 -24.70 -8.79 11.19
N ARG A 923 -23.72 -9.69 11.19
CA ARG A 923 -22.91 -9.99 12.36
C ARG A 923 -21.75 -9.01 12.49
N GLU A 924 -21.71 -8.30 13.61
CA GLU A 924 -20.54 -7.54 14.03
C GLU A 924 -19.57 -8.44 14.82
N PHE A 925 -18.30 -8.49 14.39
CA PHE A 925 -17.22 -9.05 15.21
C PHE A 925 -17.00 -8.14 16.42
N ARG A 926 -16.72 -8.71 17.60
CA ARG A 926 -16.49 -7.92 18.83
C ARG A 926 -15.30 -6.98 18.66
N ASN A 927 -14.35 -7.34 17.81
CA ASN A 927 -13.28 -6.48 17.33
C ASN A 927 -13.55 -6.06 15.89
N GLY A 928 -14.02 -4.82 15.68
CA GLY A 928 -14.18 -4.24 14.33
C GLY A 928 -12.86 -4.11 13.55
N ASP A 929 -11.71 -4.14 14.24
CA ASP A 929 -10.36 -4.16 13.65
C ASP A 929 -9.67 -5.52 13.90
N VAL A 930 -10.09 -6.52 13.12
CA VAL A 930 -9.53 -7.89 13.19
C VAL A 930 -8.03 -7.90 12.84
N VAL A 931 -7.60 -7.10 11.86
CA VAL A 931 -6.20 -7.03 11.43
C VAL A 931 -5.31 -6.47 12.54
N GLY A 932 -5.68 -5.35 13.15
CA GLY A 932 -4.92 -4.77 14.25
C GLY A 932 -4.94 -5.64 15.49
N ALA A 933 -6.02 -6.36 15.77
CA ALA A 933 -6.07 -7.33 16.88
C ALA A 933 -5.04 -8.44 16.69
N VAL A 934 -4.97 -9.05 15.50
CA VAL A 934 -3.96 -10.09 15.20
C VAL A 934 -2.55 -9.52 15.24
N ARG A 935 -2.32 -8.31 14.70
CA ARG A 935 -1.00 -7.66 14.76
C ARG A 935 -0.51 -7.45 16.20
N ARG A 936 -1.39 -7.01 17.11
CA ARG A 936 -1.06 -6.84 18.54
C ARG A 936 -0.75 -8.18 19.21
N ALA A 937 -1.45 -9.25 18.83
CA ALA A 937 -1.23 -10.60 19.38
C ALA A 937 -0.10 -11.39 18.69
N ARG A 938 0.46 -10.90 17.58
CA ARG A 938 1.38 -11.65 16.71
C ARG A 938 2.59 -12.22 17.44
N VAL A 939 3.20 -11.45 18.34
CA VAL A 939 4.35 -11.93 19.14
C VAL A 939 3.96 -13.15 19.98
N GLN A 940 2.79 -13.11 20.62
CA GLN A 940 2.29 -14.22 21.42
C GLN A 940 1.95 -15.44 20.55
N ILE A 941 1.37 -15.23 19.37
CA ILE A 941 1.09 -16.29 18.41
C ILE A 941 2.38 -17.01 17.98
N ILE A 942 3.42 -16.25 17.62
CA ILE A 942 4.74 -16.80 17.27
C ILE A 942 5.31 -17.64 18.41
N ARG A 943 5.30 -17.10 19.64
CA ARG A 943 5.81 -17.80 20.83
C ARG A 943 5.08 -19.11 21.07
N ASP A 944 3.75 -19.10 20.97
CA ASP A 944 2.93 -20.28 21.20
C ASP A 944 3.16 -21.35 20.12
N ILE A 945 3.27 -20.96 18.85
CA ILE A 945 3.58 -21.89 17.75
C ILE A 945 4.98 -22.51 17.93
N VAL A 946 6.00 -21.68 18.10
CA VAL A 946 7.38 -22.14 18.29
C VAL A 946 7.48 -23.04 19.52
N GLY A 947 6.85 -22.64 20.63
CA GLY A 947 6.83 -23.40 21.87
C GLY A 947 6.20 -24.78 21.72
N ILE A 948 5.05 -24.88 21.03
CA ILE A 948 4.36 -26.14 20.75
C ILE A 948 5.24 -27.07 19.90
N VAL A 949 5.76 -26.56 18.77
CA VAL A 949 6.54 -27.38 17.82
C VAL A 949 7.88 -27.81 18.42
N ALA A 950 8.63 -26.88 19.01
CA ALA A 950 9.90 -27.18 19.66
C ALA A 950 9.70 -28.10 20.88
N GLY A 951 8.63 -27.90 21.65
CA GLY A 951 8.26 -28.73 22.78
C GLY A 951 8.03 -30.19 22.39
N TYR A 952 7.25 -30.43 21.33
CA TYR A 952 7.03 -31.76 20.79
C TYR A 952 8.35 -32.42 20.36
N LEU A 953 9.17 -31.73 19.56
CA LEU A 953 10.43 -32.27 19.05
C LEU A 953 11.42 -32.59 20.19
N ALA A 954 11.50 -31.72 21.20
CA ALA A 954 12.36 -31.91 22.36
C ALA A 954 11.89 -33.08 23.25
N SER A 955 10.58 -33.34 23.31
CA SER A 955 10.02 -34.43 24.12
C SER A 955 10.39 -35.83 23.62
N GLY A 956 10.65 -35.97 22.31
CA GLY A 956 10.82 -37.27 21.66
C GLY A 956 9.57 -38.17 21.69
N ALA A 957 8.39 -37.61 22.02
CA ALA A 957 7.17 -38.37 22.15
C ALA A 957 6.69 -38.94 20.81
N SER A 958 6.23 -40.20 20.82
CA SER A 958 5.52 -40.81 19.70
C SER A 958 4.03 -40.73 19.97
N VAL A 959 3.31 -39.92 19.18
CA VAL A 959 1.87 -39.69 19.30
C VAL A 959 1.15 -40.06 17.98
N GLY A 960 -0.16 -40.31 18.05
CA GLY A 960 -0.96 -40.74 16.89
C GLY A 960 -1.06 -42.26 16.72
N ASP A 961 -1.86 -42.71 15.74
CA ASP A 961 -2.17 -44.13 15.47
C ASP A 961 -1.07 -44.88 14.67
N GLY A 962 0.06 -44.21 14.42
CA GLY A 962 1.18 -44.74 13.62
C GLY A 962 1.01 -44.63 12.11
N LYS A 963 -0.14 -44.14 11.59
CA LYS A 963 -0.32 -43.91 10.15
C LYS A 963 0.18 -42.52 9.78
N SER A 964 1.28 -42.46 9.05
CA SER A 964 1.80 -41.20 8.48
C SER A 964 1.01 -40.82 7.22
N THR A 965 0.80 -39.53 7.02
CA THR A 965 0.30 -38.98 5.76
C THR A 965 1.39 -39.05 4.69
N ARG A 966 1.04 -38.64 3.47
CA ARG A 966 2.04 -38.45 2.40
C ARG A 966 3.01 -37.29 2.68
N PHE A 967 2.65 -36.38 3.60
CA PHE A 967 3.40 -35.18 3.94
C PHE A 967 4.17 -35.44 5.25
N LYS A 968 5.27 -36.19 5.17
CA LYS A 968 5.99 -36.69 6.36
C LYS A 968 6.55 -35.57 7.24
N GLU A 969 7.13 -34.56 6.61
CA GLU A 969 7.68 -33.38 7.29
C GLU A 969 6.57 -32.54 7.91
N TRP A 970 5.42 -32.45 7.24
CA TRP A 970 4.22 -31.81 7.78
C TRP A 970 3.64 -32.57 8.98
N ASP A 971 3.62 -33.92 8.94
CA ASP A 971 3.22 -34.71 10.10
C ASP A 971 4.08 -34.33 11.32
N ARG A 972 5.41 -34.29 11.12
CA ARG A 972 6.39 -34.03 12.18
C ARG A 972 6.33 -32.60 12.74
N LEU A 973 6.08 -31.59 11.90
CA LEU A 973 6.13 -30.17 12.29
C LEU A 973 4.77 -29.55 12.58
N VAL A 974 3.65 -30.20 12.21
CA VAL A 974 2.30 -29.65 12.36
C VAL A 974 1.36 -30.62 13.06
N ARG A 975 1.07 -31.77 12.45
CA ARG A 975 0.05 -32.72 12.95
C ARG A 975 0.41 -33.27 14.32
N LEU A 976 1.60 -33.85 14.46
CA LEU A 976 2.03 -34.50 15.69
C LEU A 976 2.21 -33.51 16.86
N PRO A 977 2.76 -32.28 16.66
CA PRO A 977 2.72 -31.24 17.68
C PRO A 977 1.31 -30.89 18.18
N ILE A 978 0.31 -30.81 17.29
CA ILE A 978 -1.08 -30.54 17.69
C ILE A 978 -1.64 -31.68 18.55
N ILE A 979 -1.46 -32.93 18.11
CA ILE A 979 -1.91 -34.11 18.88
C ILE A 979 -1.20 -34.19 20.23
N TRP A 980 0.11 -33.94 20.26
CA TRP A 980 0.89 -33.94 21.48
C TRP A 980 0.43 -32.86 22.47
N ALA A 981 0.07 -31.67 21.97
CA ALA A 981 -0.54 -30.60 22.76
C ALA A 981 -2.00 -30.90 23.20
N GLY A 982 -2.57 -32.05 22.83
CA GLY A 982 -3.92 -32.48 23.22
C GLY A 982 -5.02 -32.09 22.24
N GLY A 983 -4.69 -31.63 21.03
CA GLY A 983 -5.65 -31.38 19.97
C GLY A 983 -6.09 -32.63 19.21
N ALA A 984 -7.16 -32.49 18.41
CA ALA A 984 -7.65 -33.57 17.55
C ALA A 984 -6.68 -33.86 16.38
N ASP A 985 -6.70 -35.11 15.88
CA ASP A 985 -5.96 -35.47 14.68
C ASP A 985 -6.65 -34.93 13.42
N VAL A 986 -6.11 -33.84 12.90
CA VAL A 986 -6.65 -33.13 11.72
C VAL A 986 -6.66 -33.96 10.44
N THR A 987 -5.96 -35.09 10.37
CA THR A 987 -5.96 -35.95 9.17
C THR A 987 -7.28 -36.65 8.91
N GLU A 988 -8.12 -36.71 9.93
CA GLU A 988 -9.51 -37.15 9.85
C GLU A 988 -10.30 -36.40 8.75
N VAL A 989 -9.94 -35.14 8.47
CA VAL A 989 -10.55 -34.38 7.36
C VAL A 989 -10.35 -35.02 5.99
N PHE A 990 -9.21 -35.68 5.75
CA PHE A 990 -8.95 -36.33 4.45
C PHE A 990 -9.83 -37.57 4.25
N ARG A 991 -10.20 -38.25 5.36
CA ARG A 991 -11.18 -39.33 5.34
C ARG A 991 -12.57 -38.77 5.05
N GLN A 992 -12.99 -37.74 5.77
CA GLN A 992 -14.28 -37.07 5.56
C GLN A 992 -14.43 -36.52 4.14
N ASN A 993 -13.39 -35.88 3.59
CA ASN A 993 -13.39 -35.37 2.21
C ASN A 993 -13.59 -36.49 1.18
N ARG A 994 -13.06 -37.69 1.43
CA ARG A 994 -13.21 -38.83 0.54
C ARG A 994 -14.62 -39.39 0.58
N GLU A 995 -15.15 -39.57 1.79
CA GLU A 995 -16.51 -40.09 2.03
C GLU A 995 -17.59 -39.15 1.51
N GLN A 996 -17.36 -37.84 1.64
CA GLN A 996 -18.28 -36.79 1.15
C GLN A 996 -18.04 -36.44 -0.33
N SER A 997 -17.15 -37.14 -1.04
CA SER A 997 -16.91 -36.84 -2.43
C SER A 997 -18.10 -37.28 -3.30
N PRO A 998 -18.51 -36.51 -4.32
CA PRO A 998 -19.63 -36.87 -5.18
C PRO A 998 -19.45 -38.25 -5.84
N ASP A 999 -18.21 -38.59 -6.19
CA ASP A 999 -17.88 -39.88 -6.79
C ASP A 999 -18.14 -41.04 -5.81
N GLU A 1000 -17.73 -40.90 -4.55
CA GLU A 1000 -17.90 -41.94 -3.54
C GLU A 1000 -19.36 -42.05 -3.08
N MET A 1001 -20.03 -40.91 -2.83
CA MET A 1001 -21.46 -40.88 -2.48
C MET A 1001 -22.33 -41.51 -3.57
N SER A 1002 -22.01 -41.23 -4.83
CA SER A 1002 -22.71 -41.81 -5.97
C SER A 1002 -22.47 -43.33 -6.06
N LYS A 1003 -21.26 -43.83 -5.81
CA LYS A 1003 -21.01 -45.29 -5.72
C LYS A 1003 -21.79 -45.94 -4.58
N VAL A 1004 -21.82 -45.32 -3.40
CA VAL A 1004 -22.65 -45.77 -2.26
C VAL A 1004 -24.11 -45.86 -2.68
N GLY A 1005 -24.65 -44.82 -3.31
CA GLY A 1005 -26.02 -44.78 -3.81
C GLY A 1005 -26.31 -45.86 -4.85
N VAL A 1006 -25.41 -46.08 -5.82
CA VAL A 1006 -25.55 -47.14 -6.82
C VAL A 1006 -25.55 -48.53 -6.18
N LEU A 1007 -24.56 -48.84 -5.33
CA LEU A 1007 -24.41 -50.18 -4.76
C LEU A 1007 -25.51 -50.50 -3.75
N SER A 1008 -25.93 -49.52 -2.95
CA SER A 1008 -27.05 -49.68 -2.01
C SER A 1008 -28.36 -49.89 -2.75
N ALA A 1009 -28.64 -49.07 -3.79
CA ALA A 1009 -29.86 -49.22 -4.58
C ALA A 1009 -29.93 -50.55 -5.36
N ILE A 1010 -28.79 -51.02 -5.90
CA ILE A 1010 -28.73 -52.33 -6.57
C ILE A 1010 -28.97 -53.45 -5.55
N ARG A 1011 -28.36 -53.38 -4.37
CA ARG A 1011 -28.59 -54.35 -3.29
C ARG A 1011 -30.06 -54.38 -2.87
N ASP A 1012 -30.72 -53.23 -2.74
CA ASP A 1012 -32.14 -53.18 -2.39
C ASP A 1012 -33.03 -53.79 -3.49
N LEU A 1013 -32.57 -53.78 -4.75
CA LEU A 1013 -33.31 -54.34 -5.89
C LEU A 1013 -33.12 -55.86 -6.03
N VAL A 1014 -31.88 -56.36 -5.96
CA VAL A 1014 -31.55 -57.76 -6.28
C VAL A 1014 -30.86 -58.54 -5.16
N GLY A 1015 -30.63 -57.92 -4.00
CA GLY A 1015 -29.89 -58.54 -2.91
C GLY A 1015 -28.47 -58.94 -3.35
N ASP A 1016 -28.12 -60.21 -3.09
CA ASP A 1016 -26.82 -60.79 -3.41
C ASP A 1016 -26.83 -61.57 -4.75
N ASP A 1017 -27.92 -61.47 -5.53
CA ASP A 1017 -28.03 -62.16 -6.82
C ASP A 1017 -27.12 -61.54 -7.89
N GLU A 1018 -26.80 -62.36 -8.90
CA GLU A 1018 -26.04 -61.86 -10.04
C GLU A 1018 -26.93 -61.08 -11.00
N PHE A 1019 -26.39 -60.00 -11.54
CA PHE A 1019 -27.07 -59.18 -12.53
C PHE A 1019 -26.15 -58.82 -13.70
N TYR A 1020 -26.78 -58.39 -14.79
CA TYR A 1020 -26.15 -57.93 -16.01
C TYR A 1020 -26.32 -56.41 -16.16
N PRO A 1021 -25.45 -55.74 -16.94
CA PRO A 1021 -25.68 -54.34 -17.32
C PRO A 1021 -27.05 -54.08 -17.97
N THR A 1022 -27.63 -55.08 -18.65
CA THR A 1022 -28.98 -55.00 -19.24
C THR A 1022 -30.07 -54.88 -18.20
N ASP A 1023 -29.91 -55.55 -17.06
CA ASP A 1023 -30.89 -55.51 -15.97
C ASP A 1023 -30.89 -54.13 -15.32
N VAL A 1024 -29.69 -53.57 -15.11
CA VAL A 1024 -29.54 -52.20 -14.61
C VAL A 1024 -30.17 -51.17 -15.56
N VAL A 1025 -30.05 -51.34 -16.87
CA VAL A 1025 -30.77 -50.50 -17.85
C VAL A 1025 -32.28 -50.64 -17.67
N SER A 1026 -32.77 -51.88 -17.50
CA SER A 1026 -34.18 -52.17 -17.27
C SER A 1026 -34.72 -51.44 -16.02
N TRP A 1027 -33.98 -51.49 -14.91
CA TRP A 1027 -34.31 -50.79 -13.66
C TRP A 1027 -34.28 -49.27 -13.82
N LEU A 1028 -33.26 -48.73 -14.51
CA LEU A 1028 -33.19 -47.31 -14.85
C LEU A 1028 -34.34 -46.85 -15.75
N THR A 1029 -34.93 -47.75 -16.54
CA THR A 1029 -36.12 -47.47 -17.36
C THR A 1029 -37.46 -47.78 -16.68
N GLY A 1030 -37.44 -48.33 -15.46
CA GLY A 1030 -38.63 -48.49 -14.61
C GLY A 1030 -39.23 -49.88 -14.58
N THR A 1031 -38.49 -50.89 -15.03
CA THR A 1031 -38.88 -52.29 -14.92
C THR A 1031 -38.18 -52.88 -13.70
N ALA A 1032 -38.92 -53.39 -12.71
CA ALA A 1032 -38.33 -53.96 -11.49
C ALA A 1032 -37.77 -55.39 -11.71
N PRO A 1033 -36.83 -55.86 -10.87
CA PRO A 1033 -36.34 -57.23 -10.91
C PRO A 1033 -37.45 -58.27 -10.71
N GLY A 1034 -37.48 -59.31 -11.54
CA GLY A 1034 -38.40 -60.45 -11.40
C GLY A 1034 -39.82 -60.27 -11.96
N GLY A 1035 -40.15 -59.17 -12.64
CA GLY A 1035 -41.51 -58.88 -13.10
C GLY A 1035 -41.78 -59.10 -14.60
N GLU A 1036 -42.56 -60.13 -14.93
CA GLU A 1036 -43.52 -60.04 -16.05
C GLU A 1036 -44.71 -59.16 -15.59
N ALA A 1037 -44.85 -57.96 -16.16
CA ALA A 1037 -46.06 -57.13 -16.12
C ALA A 1037 -46.73 -56.79 -14.75
N GLY A 1038 -46.00 -56.80 -13.63
CA GLY A 1038 -46.48 -56.29 -12.34
C GLY A 1038 -45.98 -54.86 -12.05
N MET A 1039 -46.80 -54.02 -11.41
CA MET A 1039 -46.32 -52.72 -10.90
C MET A 1039 -45.24 -52.93 -9.83
N PRO A 1040 -44.16 -52.13 -9.82
CA PRO A 1040 -43.13 -52.20 -8.78
C PRO A 1040 -43.73 -51.99 -7.39
N SER A 1041 -43.17 -52.63 -6.37
CA SER A 1041 -43.47 -52.25 -4.98
C SER A 1041 -42.92 -50.85 -4.67
N ALA A 1042 -43.49 -50.17 -3.68
CA ALA A 1042 -43.01 -48.84 -3.26
C ALA A 1042 -41.51 -48.83 -2.90
N ALA A 1043 -40.99 -49.92 -2.31
CA ALA A 1043 -39.57 -50.07 -1.99
C ALA A 1043 -38.70 -50.24 -3.25
N GLN A 1044 -39.18 -50.98 -4.26
CA GLN A 1044 -38.49 -51.12 -5.54
C GLN A 1044 -38.51 -49.81 -6.34
N ASP A 1045 -39.62 -49.07 -6.31
CA ASP A 1045 -39.71 -47.75 -6.94
C ASP A 1045 -38.74 -46.74 -6.31
N ASP A 1046 -38.64 -46.71 -4.97
CA ASP A 1046 -37.67 -45.90 -4.25
C ASP A 1046 -36.22 -46.29 -4.63
N ALA A 1047 -35.89 -47.58 -4.61
CA ALA A 1047 -34.55 -48.06 -4.97
C ALA A 1047 -34.21 -47.75 -6.44
N MET A 1048 -35.15 -47.94 -7.38
CA MET A 1048 -34.95 -47.53 -8.78
C MET A 1048 -34.78 -46.02 -8.94
N SER A 1049 -35.49 -45.21 -8.13
CA SER A 1049 -35.32 -43.75 -8.12
C SER A 1049 -33.94 -43.36 -7.62
N ARG A 1050 -33.49 -43.90 -6.48
CA ARG A 1050 -32.13 -43.71 -5.95
C ARG A 1050 -31.05 -44.16 -6.93
N LEU A 1051 -31.27 -45.28 -7.60
CA LEU A 1051 -30.36 -45.79 -8.64
C LEU A 1051 -30.25 -44.82 -9.81
N ARG A 1052 -31.36 -44.26 -10.29
CA ARG A 1052 -31.37 -43.26 -11.38
C ARG A 1052 -30.58 -42.01 -11.02
N THR A 1053 -30.86 -41.43 -9.86
CA THR A 1053 -30.15 -40.24 -9.36
C THR A 1053 -28.65 -40.51 -9.28
N SER A 1054 -28.26 -41.59 -8.60
CA SER A 1054 -26.84 -41.93 -8.39
C SER A 1054 -26.12 -42.24 -9.70
N MET A 1055 -26.76 -42.98 -10.62
CA MET A 1055 -26.19 -43.28 -11.94
C MET A 1055 -26.06 -42.04 -12.84
N SER A 1056 -26.94 -41.04 -12.68
CA SER A 1056 -26.80 -39.76 -13.40
C SER A 1056 -25.56 -38.98 -12.95
N GLU A 1057 -25.22 -39.05 -11.65
CA GLU A 1057 -24.07 -38.37 -11.06
C GLU A 1057 -22.72 -39.01 -11.44
N GLN A 1058 -22.73 -40.31 -11.80
CA GLN A 1058 -21.60 -41.02 -12.43
C GLN A 1058 -21.26 -40.52 -13.85
N ARG A 1059 -21.89 -39.44 -14.34
CA ARG A 1059 -21.66 -38.84 -15.67
C ARG A 1059 -21.78 -39.85 -16.82
N ILE A 1060 -22.73 -40.77 -16.71
CA ILE A 1060 -23.01 -41.78 -17.74
C ILE A 1060 -23.57 -41.07 -18.98
N LYS A 1061 -22.98 -41.33 -20.16
CA LYS A 1061 -23.37 -40.66 -21.42
C LYS A 1061 -24.83 -40.93 -21.82
N ASP A 1062 -25.31 -42.15 -21.56
CA ASP A 1062 -26.68 -42.57 -21.85
C ASP A 1062 -27.10 -43.70 -20.89
N ILE A 1063 -28.09 -43.43 -20.04
CA ILE A 1063 -28.63 -44.39 -19.07
C ILE A 1063 -29.42 -45.54 -19.74
N ARG A 1064 -29.84 -45.39 -21.00
CA ARG A 1064 -30.53 -46.42 -21.79
C ARG A 1064 -29.55 -47.33 -22.54
N SER A 1065 -28.26 -47.00 -22.56
CA SER A 1065 -27.24 -47.76 -23.26
C SER A 1065 -26.59 -48.79 -22.34
N THR A 1066 -26.81 -50.08 -22.62
CA THR A 1066 -26.13 -51.20 -21.95
C THR A 1066 -24.60 -51.05 -21.97
N LYS A 1067 -24.04 -50.47 -23.04
CA LYS A 1067 -22.60 -50.24 -23.17
C LYS A 1067 -22.12 -49.13 -22.22
N SER A 1068 -22.92 -48.07 -22.04
CA SER A 1068 -22.58 -46.97 -21.15
C SER A 1068 -22.71 -47.39 -19.68
N VAL A 1069 -23.81 -48.06 -19.33
CA VAL A 1069 -24.03 -48.64 -17.99
C VAL A 1069 -22.97 -49.69 -17.66
N GLY A 1070 -22.64 -50.58 -18.61
CA GLY A 1070 -21.60 -51.59 -18.43
C GLY A 1070 -20.20 -51.01 -18.20
N ARG A 1071 -19.88 -49.84 -18.80
CA ARG A 1071 -18.63 -49.11 -18.52
C ARG A 1071 -18.60 -48.51 -17.13
N ALA A 1072 -19.71 -47.93 -16.67
CA ALA A 1072 -19.81 -47.39 -15.31
C ALA A 1072 -19.63 -48.50 -14.26
N LEU A 1073 -20.35 -49.62 -14.40
CA LEU A 1073 -20.21 -50.79 -13.52
C LEU A 1073 -18.80 -51.38 -13.56
N ALA A 1074 -18.15 -51.41 -14.74
CA ALA A 1074 -16.77 -51.86 -14.87
C ALA A 1074 -15.79 -50.92 -14.13
N GLY A 1075 -16.04 -49.61 -14.12
CA GLY A 1075 -15.25 -48.63 -13.38
C GLY A 1075 -15.40 -48.75 -11.86
N MET A 1076 -16.56 -49.26 -11.39
CA MET A 1076 -16.83 -49.52 -9.97
C MET A 1076 -16.45 -50.94 -9.53
N ALA A 1077 -16.01 -51.80 -10.44
CA ALA A 1077 -15.72 -53.19 -10.13
C ALA A 1077 -14.55 -53.33 -9.14
N ASN A 1078 -14.76 -54.15 -8.11
CA ASN A 1078 -13.91 -54.37 -6.94
C ASN A 1078 -13.75 -53.16 -6.02
N THR A 1079 -14.58 -52.13 -6.17
CA THR A 1079 -14.67 -51.06 -5.19
C THR A 1079 -15.53 -51.52 -4.01
N THR A 1080 -15.05 -51.26 -2.80
CA THR A 1080 -15.78 -51.46 -1.55
C THR A 1080 -16.20 -50.11 -1.00
N VAL A 1081 -17.48 -49.96 -0.68
CA VAL A 1081 -18.06 -48.76 -0.05
C VAL A 1081 -18.75 -49.14 1.25
N GLU A 1082 -18.82 -48.22 2.20
CA GLU A 1082 -19.57 -48.40 3.44
C GLU A 1082 -20.95 -47.75 3.31
N ALA A 1083 -22.00 -48.49 3.64
CA ALA A 1083 -23.39 -48.02 3.62
C ALA A 1083 -24.14 -48.62 4.81
N ASP A 1084 -24.79 -47.79 5.63
CA ASP A 1084 -25.59 -48.22 6.79
C ASP A 1084 -24.85 -49.20 7.74
N GLY A 1085 -23.54 -49.01 7.93
CA GLY A 1085 -22.71 -49.85 8.80
C GLY A 1085 -22.33 -51.23 8.23
N VAL A 1086 -22.54 -51.47 6.93
CA VAL A 1086 -22.06 -52.67 6.22
C VAL A 1086 -21.20 -52.30 5.01
N PHE A 1087 -20.28 -53.20 4.65
CA PHE A 1087 -19.40 -52.98 3.49
C PHE A 1087 -19.98 -53.64 2.24
N LEU A 1088 -20.27 -52.84 1.22
CA LEU A 1088 -20.76 -53.29 -0.08
C LEU A 1088 -19.62 -53.34 -1.09
N THR A 1089 -19.38 -54.49 -1.71
CA THR A 1089 -18.33 -54.66 -2.73
C THR A 1089 -18.92 -55.11 -4.05
N LEU A 1090 -18.70 -54.36 -5.12
CA LEU A 1090 -19.14 -54.77 -6.46
C LEU A 1090 -18.16 -55.78 -7.05
N ARG A 1091 -18.49 -57.07 -7.06
CA ARG A 1091 -17.70 -58.08 -7.76
C ARG A 1091 -18.11 -58.18 -9.21
N SER A 1092 -17.14 -58.46 -10.07
CA SER A 1092 -17.39 -58.80 -11.47
C SER A 1092 -16.74 -60.12 -11.82
N ARG A 1093 -17.42 -60.93 -12.64
CA ARG A 1093 -16.85 -62.13 -13.26
C ARG A 1093 -17.33 -62.28 -14.69
N ILE A 1094 -16.52 -62.94 -15.51
CA ILE A 1094 -16.90 -63.26 -16.90
C ILE A 1094 -17.39 -64.70 -16.92
N LYS A 1095 -18.61 -64.92 -17.41
CA LYS A 1095 -19.20 -66.24 -17.61
C LYS A 1095 -19.90 -66.27 -18.96
N ASP A 1096 -19.61 -67.28 -19.78
CA ASP A 1096 -20.18 -67.46 -21.12
C ASP A 1096 -20.00 -66.21 -22.03
N GLY A 1097 -18.82 -65.60 -21.97
CA GLY A 1097 -18.49 -64.39 -22.76
C GLY A 1097 -19.16 -63.09 -22.29
N THR A 1098 -20.00 -63.15 -21.25
CA THR A 1098 -20.74 -62.00 -20.73
C THR A 1098 -20.26 -61.65 -19.32
N ARG A 1099 -20.02 -60.35 -19.06
CA ARG A 1099 -19.62 -59.87 -17.74
C ARG A 1099 -20.84 -59.74 -16.83
N ARG A 1100 -20.82 -60.45 -15.70
CA ARG A 1100 -21.83 -60.42 -14.64
C ARG A 1100 -21.28 -59.69 -13.43
N TYR A 1101 -22.19 -59.09 -12.66
CA TYR A 1101 -21.88 -58.37 -11.44
C TYR A 1101 -22.69 -58.92 -10.27
N ARG A 1102 -22.16 -58.76 -9.06
CA ARG A 1102 -22.84 -59.05 -7.79
C ARG A 1102 -22.39 -58.02 -6.76
N VAL A 1103 -23.29 -57.56 -5.90
CA VAL A 1103 -22.92 -56.80 -4.71
C VAL A 1103 -22.71 -57.80 -3.57
N GLU A 1104 -21.51 -57.86 -3.01
CA GLU A 1104 -21.20 -58.64 -1.82
C GLU A 1104 -21.33 -57.75 -0.59
N VAL A 1105 -22.03 -58.23 0.44
CA VAL A 1105 -22.13 -57.58 1.75
C VAL A 1105 -21.12 -58.23 2.70
N LYS A 1106 -20.34 -57.43 3.42
CA LYS A 1106 -19.41 -57.88 4.45
C LYS A 1106 -19.60 -57.15 5.76
#